data_AF-A0AAE2VE33-F1
#
_entry.id   AF-A0AAE2VE33-F1
#
_cell.length_a   1.000
_cell.length_b   1.000
_cell.length_c   1.000
_cell.angle_alpha   90.00
_cell.angle_beta   90.00
_cell.angle_gamma   90.00
#
_symmetry.space_group_name_H-M   'P 1'
#
loop_
_entity.id
_entity.type
_entity.pdbx_description
1 polymer ?
#
loop_
_entity_poly.entity_id
_entity_poly.type
_entity_poly.pdbx_seq_one_letter_code
_entity_poly.pdbx_strand_id
1 'polypeptide(L)'
;MKLNHLIHPVTATVLGLVTVNAAELEEQFAPDTKWNSFGKLEADKEGLVVRSQGDDLLANIAPNGKFDKAGFLRSKEKYQDFHLKMEFMIPKGADSGVYVMGRYEIQIGDSAGKKATSISDLGAIAQRWDNHRNPKGFEGVAPKVNAAKTAGEWQTLEIVFRAPRFAKDGSKTHHAKFLKVLVNGQLAHENQVAKGPSRSAVFQNESAKPESIFIQGKTSPVAIRKFEVKKLELSTEGEPALKGSEAAPLDRQGQMMINAVDFGSKVFQAKGCVECHSTTSGEVKTGPSLYGLFTLTGRKTKVFEPGEGHRKELPADLAYLTFSIRRPHEALSVKPDGSNHLPIMPAYDFKAINDDEINALYSYLLTLNEPKDAGPKVLWKKKPAAKYQLEKDPIAILIKDYPRLERVDMGEHISARAYHVGLPGDISYSFDPRNMAIAQVWDGPFIQKKDQVSRGKGGAAQPGYKSRDYQISNLFQPFDAKGELVDLSYTSPPAMFDVKQSETFVNDKADFMKTVNAYPAKFLGVDTPKQKVPTFRYQVDDNEVAVTVNISKSSELLASFDLKLKSEQAFAIPAGKLDKVQVSHGELRDGKWILPAGEHSAVTFKATLPPLSGSRYPSDVAASESYAPQKLLWQPSKKEATLPEGYRIEDGTPPTDPFGRELMFEPLGIEFHQGEAFVSTRTAGIWKVVDGEWRLFAEGAYESIGMVVNSPNEVVIGEKAGLTRLIDSDHDHWAEKRINITDKFRFNGGYHEYLHGPIKYNGNYLFTLNLSHEVMGAYKAGGRYMGSRGGLRGWMLSSDEQGNTELYANGFRSPAGLALSPENEIVYAENQGEFVGTSKMFKVHKGKFYGNPTGLIDLPGKNVSSPDVQWDAVKDSRELPFVLLPHGEVMNTPGSPEFLTDKINFGPFQGQMFLGDQMQSNIYRIDSQVVDGQEQAVAIPFAEGLESGAVRIRFNPADSSLWIGQTGRGWRALGGQLAAFQRIVYDPSVTVDAIKTVKVTAEGFDIHFTQPQSGADEAANIECDSWYYINSAKYGSPREGVRKEKVSSTRWNAEKTICHVTLDDFKVKRAQSDHSARVFRLNLANTAYGKKHGPFLSKAYYTLYKIPKS
;
A
#
# COMPACT_ATOMS: atom_id res chain seq x y z
N MET A 1 -46.26 -28.03 -7.40
CA MET A 1 -45.94 -27.70 -8.81
C MET A 1 -45.90 -29.01 -9.61
N LYS A 2 -46.64 -29.15 -10.72
CA LYS A 2 -46.58 -30.36 -11.57
C LYS A 2 -45.22 -30.38 -12.31
N LEU A 3 -44.49 -31.51 -12.27
CA LEU A 3 -43.17 -31.69 -12.91
C LEU A 3 -43.15 -31.40 -14.43
N ASN A 4 -44.32 -31.28 -15.07
CA ASN A 4 -44.51 -31.21 -16.52
C ASN A 4 -43.97 -29.94 -17.20
N HIS A 5 -43.67 -28.86 -16.47
CA HIS A 5 -43.16 -27.62 -17.09
C HIS A 5 -41.62 -27.56 -17.22
N LEU A 6 -40.88 -28.56 -16.73
CA LEU A 6 -39.40 -28.55 -16.69
C LEU A 6 -38.74 -29.67 -17.54
N ILE A 7 -39.54 -30.45 -18.27
CA ILE A 7 -39.10 -31.64 -19.03
C ILE A 7 -39.43 -31.41 -20.51
N HIS A 8 -38.41 -31.39 -21.38
CA HIS A 8 -38.65 -31.47 -22.83
C HIS A 8 -38.94 -32.91 -23.24
N PRO A 9 -39.87 -33.15 -24.20
CA PRO A 9 -40.23 -34.52 -24.60
C PRO A 9 -39.10 -35.16 -25.39
N VAL A 10 -38.48 -36.19 -24.81
CA VAL A 10 -37.59 -37.13 -25.53
C VAL A 10 -38.40 -38.40 -25.82
N THR A 11 -38.27 -38.91 -27.05
CA THR A 11 -38.78 -40.22 -27.47
C THR A 11 -38.35 -41.30 -26.49
N ALA A 12 -39.29 -41.78 -25.68
CA ALA A 12 -39.06 -42.83 -24.70
C ALA A 12 -39.07 -44.19 -25.40
N THR A 13 -37.91 -44.84 -25.49
CA THR A 13 -37.89 -46.30 -25.63
C THR A 13 -38.28 -46.88 -24.28
N VAL A 14 -39.55 -47.24 -24.14
CA VAL A 14 -40.06 -47.93 -22.96
C VAL A 14 -39.61 -49.39 -23.05
N LEU A 15 -38.56 -49.74 -22.30
CA LEU A 15 -38.34 -51.13 -21.91
C LEU A 15 -39.26 -51.41 -20.71
N GLY A 16 -40.05 -52.47 -20.84
CA GLY A 16 -41.17 -52.79 -19.97
C GLY A 16 -40.81 -52.98 -18.50
N LEU A 17 -41.80 -52.73 -17.66
CA LEU A 17 -41.80 -53.05 -16.22
C LEU A 17 -41.64 -54.56 -16.03
N VAL A 18 -40.51 -54.96 -15.47
CA VAL A 18 -40.29 -56.30 -14.89
C VAL A 18 -39.86 -56.08 -13.44
N THR A 19 -40.47 -56.80 -12.51
CA THR A 19 -39.98 -56.92 -11.13
C THR A 19 -38.63 -57.61 -11.16
N VAL A 20 -37.60 -56.86 -10.82
CA VAL A 20 -36.19 -57.20 -10.96
C VAL A 20 -35.77 -58.11 -9.80
N ASN A 21 -35.23 -59.30 -10.07
CA ASN A 21 -34.53 -60.12 -9.06
C ASN A 21 -33.10 -59.56 -8.83
N ALA A 22 -32.39 -59.97 -7.78
CA ALA A 22 -31.04 -59.48 -7.48
C ALA A 22 -30.00 -59.80 -8.55
N ALA A 23 -30.19 -60.83 -9.39
CA ALA A 23 -29.32 -61.07 -10.53
C ALA A 23 -29.38 -59.90 -11.53
N GLU A 24 -30.58 -59.39 -11.83
CA GLU A 24 -30.78 -58.19 -12.65
C GLU A 24 -30.40 -56.89 -11.90
N LEU A 25 -30.41 -56.88 -10.56
CA LEU A 25 -29.90 -55.76 -9.75
C LEU A 25 -28.36 -55.70 -9.79
N GLU A 26 -27.67 -56.82 -9.62
CA GLU A 26 -26.21 -56.95 -9.74
C GLU A 26 -25.73 -56.57 -11.15
N GLU A 27 -26.49 -56.91 -12.19
CA GLU A 27 -26.18 -56.54 -13.58
C GLU A 27 -26.12 -55.02 -13.81
N GLN A 28 -26.82 -54.21 -13.00
CA GLN A 28 -26.79 -52.75 -13.10
C GLN A 28 -25.54 -52.11 -12.48
N PHE A 29 -24.79 -52.86 -11.67
CA PHE A 29 -23.60 -52.37 -10.98
C PHE A 29 -22.32 -53.03 -11.49
N ALA A 30 -21.20 -52.30 -11.48
CA ALA A 30 -19.90 -52.89 -11.79
C ALA A 30 -19.56 -53.97 -10.74
N PRO A 31 -18.87 -55.06 -11.13
CA PRO A 31 -18.54 -56.13 -10.21
C PRO A 31 -17.78 -55.61 -8.98
N ASP A 32 -18.25 -55.97 -7.79
CA ASP A 32 -17.58 -55.71 -6.51
C ASP A 32 -17.63 -56.99 -5.67
N THR A 33 -16.47 -57.44 -5.17
CA THR A 33 -16.34 -58.74 -4.48
C THR A 33 -16.88 -58.75 -3.05
N LYS A 34 -17.35 -57.61 -2.55
CA LYS A 34 -17.83 -57.43 -1.17
C LYS A 34 -19.31 -57.01 -1.08
N TRP A 35 -19.99 -56.91 -2.21
CA TRP A 35 -21.45 -56.81 -2.27
C TRP A 35 -22.00 -58.16 -2.70
N ASN A 36 -22.84 -58.76 -1.87
CA ASN A 36 -23.33 -60.12 -2.06
C ASN A 36 -24.86 -60.14 -2.15
N SER A 37 -25.39 -61.04 -2.98
CA SER A 37 -26.82 -61.32 -3.08
C SER A 37 -27.34 -62.16 -1.91
N PHE A 38 -28.55 -61.86 -1.47
CA PHE A 38 -29.28 -62.60 -0.45
C PHE A 38 -30.77 -62.73 -0.82
N GLY A 39 -31.45 -63.74 -0.27
CA GLY A 39 -32.90 -63.86 -0.41
C GLY A 39 -33.64 -63.02 0.64
N LYS A 40 -33.23 -63.15 1.91
CA LYS A 40 -33.84 -62.39 3.01
C LYS A 40 -32.82 -61.97 4.05
N LEU A 41 -32.85 -60.68 4.40
CA LEU A 41 -32.13 -60.08 5.52
C LEU A 41 -33.11 -59.49 6.54
N GLU A 42 -32.71 -59.48 7.79
CA GLU A 42 -33.36 -58.73 8.88
C GLU A 42 -32.30 -57.87 9.58
N ALA A 43 -32.68 -56.76 10.21
CA ALA A 43 -31.73 -55.95 10.98
C ALA A 43 -31.91 -56.18 12.49
N ASP A 44 -30.80 -56.22 13.22
CA ASP A 44 -30.80 -56.22 14.69
C ASP A 44 -29.92 -55.08 15.25
N LYS A 45 -29.55 -55.18 16.53
CA LYS A 45 -28.72 -54.16 17.20
C LYS A 45 -27.25 -54.20 16.74
N GLU A 46 -26.79 -55.29 16.15
CA GLU A 46 -25.39 -55.54 15.78
C GLU A 46 -25.14 -55.44 14.26
N GLY A 47 -26.17 -55.59 13.42
CA GLY A 47 -26.03 -55.43 11.97
C GLY A 47 -27.20 -55.98 11.15
N LEU A 48 -26.90 -56.40 9.91
CA LEU A 48 -27.82 -57.12 9.04
C LEU A 48 -27.60 -58.63 9.19
N VAL A 49 -28.65 -59.37 9.52
CA VAL A 49 -28.65 -60.81 9.77
C VAL A 49 -29.21 -61.55 8.56
N VAL A 50 -28.46 -62.54 8.09
CA VAL A 50 -28.87 -63.41 6.98
C VAL A 50 -29.93 -64.40 7.43
N ARG A 51 -31.11 -64.38 6.80
CA ARG A 51 -32.20 -65.34 7.06
C ARG A 51 -32.31 -66.42 6.00
N SER A 52 -32.05 -66.07 4.75
CA SER A 52 -31.92 -67.02 3.65
C SER A 52 -30.93 -66.50 2.61
N GLN A 53 -30.14 -67.42 2.05
CA GLN A 53 -29.38 -67.18 0.83
C GLN A 53 -30.36 -67.13 -0.36
N GLY A 54 -30.00 -66.40 -1.40
CA GLY A 54 -30.83 -66.18 -2.57
C GLY A 54 -30.38 -64.95 -3.35
N ASP A 55 -31.18 -64.54 -4.31
CA ASP A 55 -30.92 -63.46 -5.23
C ASP A 55 -32.12 -62.50 -5.29
N ASP A 56 -32.61 -62.00 -4.14
CA ASP A 56 -33.71 -61.02 -4.08
C ASP A 56 -33.23 -59.60 -3.71
N LEU A 57 -32.11 -59.48 -3.00
CA LEU A 57 -31.52 -58.21 -2.59
C LEU A 57 -30.00 -58.26 -2.57
N LEU A 58 -29.36 -57.09 -2.63
CA LEU A 58 -27.91 -56.92 -2.56
C LEU A 58 -27.50 -56.22 -1.26
N ALA A 59 -26.47 -56.70 -0.58
CA ALA A 59 -25.94 -56.04 0.63
C ALA A 59 -24.41 -56.14 0.75
N ASN A 60 -23.79 -55.14 1.37
CA ASN A 60 -22.36 -55.08 1.67
C ASN A 60 -21.98 -55.85 2.95
N ILE A 61 -22.45 -57.08 3.07
CA ILE A 61 -22.08 -58.02 4.15
C ILE A 61 -21.58 -59.32 3.52
N ALA A 62 -20.67 -60.00 4.19
CA ALA A 62 -20.18 -61.31 3.75
C ALA A 62 -21.30 -62.37 3.83
N PRO A 63 -21.21 -63.49 3.09
CA PRO A 63 -22.23 -64.55 3.11
C PRO A 63 -22.54 -65.12 4.50
N ASN A 64 -21.59 -65.01 5.45
CA ASN A 64 -21.75 -65.40 6.85
C ASN A 64 -22.42 -64.32 7.73
N GLY A 65 -22.95 -63.24 7.15
CA GLY A 65 -23.62 -62.13 7.83
C GLY A 65 -22.68 -61.10 8.47
N LYS A 66 -21.36 -61.27 8.41
CA LYS A 66 -20.42 -60.29 8.96
C LYS A 66 -20.29 -59.09 8.04
N PHE A 67 -20.35 -57.88 8.60
CA PHE A 67 -20.05 -56.67 7.85
C PHE A 67 -18.59 -56.69 7.38
N ASP A 68 -18.40 -56.55 6.06
CA ASP A 68 -17.09 -56.33 5.46
C ASP A 68 -17.10 -54.94 4.81
N LYS A 69 -16.04 -54.17 5.04
CA LYS A 69 -15.94 -52.78 4.56
C LYS A 69 -15.81 -52.78 3.04
N ALA A 70 -16.94 -52.83 2.35
CA ALA A 70 -17.01 -52.82 0.90
C ALA A 70 -16.65 -51.43 0.33
N GLY A 71 -16.24 -51.41 -0.93
CA GLY A 71 -16.07 -50.17 -1.68
C GLY A 71 -17.41 -49.49 -1.97
N PHE A 72 -17.39 -48.53 -2.88
CA PHE A 72 -18.63 -47.99 -3.42
C PHE A 72 -19.25 -48.99 -4.40
N LEU A 73 -20.53 -49.31 -4.23
CA LEU A 73 -21.30 -49.96 -5.29
C LEU A 73 -21.56 -48.94 -6.40
N ARG A 74 -21.05 -49.21 -7.60
CA ARG A 74 -21.01 -48.24 -8.72
C ARG A 74 -21.92 -48.70 -9.86
N SER A 75 -22.86 -47.87 -10.31
CA SER A 75 -23.68 -48.21 -11.49
C SER A 75 -22.82 -48.36 -12.75
N LYS A 76 -23.12 -49.31 -13.63
CA LYS A 76 -22.45 -49.44 -14.94
C LYS A 76 -22.82 -48.28 -15.87
N GLU A 77 -24.11 -47.94 -15.88
CA GLU A 77 -24.61 -46.81 -16.63
C GLU A 77 -24.22 -45.47 -15.99
N LYS A 78 -24.03 -44.47 -16.84
CA LYS A 78 -23.67 -43.10 -16.48
C LYS A 78 -24.85 -42.16 -16.74
N TYR A 79 -25.08 -41.25 -15.81
CA TYR A 79 -26.22 -40.35 -15.81
C TYR A 79 -25.76 -38.89 -15.66
N GLN A 80 -26.42 -37.99 -16.37
CA GLN A 80 -26.21 -36.54 -16.25
C GLN A 80 -27.39 -35.93 -15.50
N ASP A 81 -28.57 -35.96 -16.10
CA ASP A 81 -29.84 -35.61 -15.47
C ASP A 81 -30.70 -36.87 -15.36
N PHE A 82 -31.34 -37.07 -14.21
CA PHE A 82 -32.08 -38.30 -13.99
C PHE A 82 -33.09 -38.22 -12.84
N HIS A 83 -33.95 -39.23 -12.81
CA HIS A 83 -34.84 -39.57 -11.71
C HIS A 83 -34.45 -40.95 -11.18
N LEU A 84 -33.96 -41.02 -9.95
CA LEU A 84 -33.59 -42.25 -9.23
C LEU A 84 -34.68 -42.60 -8.21
N LYS A 85 -35.06 -43.87 -8.15
CA LYS A 85 -35.84 -44.48 -7.05
C LYS A 85 -35.06 -45.66 -6.49
N MET A 86 -34.94 -45.71 -5.17
CA MET A 86 -34.22 -46.77 -4.48
C MET A 86 -34.98 -47.24 -3.24
N GLU A 87 -34.97 -48.55 -3.01
CA GLU A 87 -35.43 -49.15 -1.75
C GLU A 87 -34.26 -49.78 -1.02
N PHE A 88 -34.07 -49.36 0.23
CA PHE A 88 -32.94 -49.79 1.04
C PHE A 88 -33.34 -50.06 2.49
N MET A 89 -32.51 -50.83 3.19
CA MET A 89 -32.67 -51.15 4.60
C MET A 89 -31.32 -51.03 5.30
N ILE A 90 -31.33 -50.47 6.51
CA ILE A 90 -30.14 -50.23 7.33
C ILE A 90 -30.36 -50.70 8.78
N PRO A 91 -29.31 -51.16 9.48
CA PRO A 91 -29.37 -51.47 10.91
C PRO A 91 -29.30 -50.19 11.76
N LYS A 92 -29.48 -50.36 13.07
CA LYS A 92 -29.47 -49.24 14.02
C LYS A 92 -28.09 -48.56 14.03
N GLY A 93 -28.08 -47.23 14.00
CA GLY A 93 -26.86 -46.42 14.02
C GLY A 93 -26.04 -46.43 12.73
N ALA A 94 -26.59 -46.94 11.62
CA ALA A 94 -25.90 -46.97 10.34
C ALA A 94 -25.68 -45.57 9.75
N ASP A 95 -24.55 -45.43 9.04
CA ASP A 95 -24.12 -44.24 8.30
C ASP A 95 -23.62 -44.67 6.91
N SER A 96 -24.27 -44.20 5.84
CA SER A 96 -23.98 -44.48 4.44
C SER A 96 -24.48 -43.30 3.58
N GLY A 97 -24.37 -43.38 2.26
CA GLY A 97 -24.82 -42.32 1.37
C GLY A 97 -24.90 -42.73 -0.09
N VAL A 98 -25.74 -42.01 -0.85
CA VAL A 98 -25.83 -42.08 -2.31
C VAL A 98 -25.15 -40.87 -2.92
N TYR A 99 -24.05 -41.11 -3.62
CA TYR A 99 -23.31 -40.07 -4.35
C TYR A 99 -23.78 -40.05 -5.80
N VAL A 100 -24.60 -39.06 -6.13
CA VAL A 100 -25.01 -38.82 -7.52
C VAL A 100 -23.84 -38.26 -8.33
N MET A 101 -23.60 -38.84 -9.51
CA MET A 101 -22.41 -38.60 -10.33
C MET A 101 -21.07 -38.79 -9.59
N GLY A 102 -21.06 -39.54 -8.48
CA GLY A 102 -19.91 -39.68 -7.59
C GLY A 102 -19.47 -38.39 -6.88
N ARG A 103 -20.32 -37.35 -6.87
CA ARG A 103 -19.97 -35.99 -6.42
C ARG A 103 -20.85 -35.47 -5.29
N TYR A 104 -22.16 -35.60 -5.41
CA TYR A 104 -23.10 -34.97 -4.49
C TYR A 104 -23.81 -36.04 -3.68
N GLU A 105 -23.64 -36.02 -2.36
CA GLU A 105 -24.15 -37.08 -1.49
C GLU A 105 -25.52 -36.72 -0.91
N ILE A 106 -26.45 -37.67 -1.02
CA ILE A 106 -27.62 -37.75 -0.15
C ILE A 106 -27.32 -38.78 0.94
N GLN A 107 -27.41 -38.33 2.20
CA GLN A 107 -27.12 -39.11 3.38
C GLN A 107 -28.14 -40.25 3.60
N ILE A 108 -27.64 -41.42 3.99
CA ILE A 108 -28.40 -42.58 4.46
C ILE A 108 -27.97 -42.84 5.91
N GLY A 109 -28.71 -42.25 6.86
CA GLY A 109 -28.41 -42.38 8.29
C GLY A 109 -29.60 -42.86 9.10
N ASP A 110 -29.35 -43.61 10.19
CA ASP A 110 -30.39 -43.93 11.16
C ASP A 110 -30.88 -42.67 11.88
N SER A 111 -32.11 -42.28 11.55
CA SER A 111 -32.69 -41.00 11.95
C SER A 111 -34.04 -41.14 12.65
N ALA A 112 -34.58 -42.36 12.76
CA ALA A 112 -35.92 -42.58 13.29
C ALA A 112 -36.09 -42.00 14.70
N GLY A 113 -37.20 -41.27 14.93
CA GLY A 113 -37.51 -40.69 16.24
C GLY A 113 -36.75 -39.42 16.63
N LYS A 114 -35.82 -38.91 15.80
CA LYS A 114 -35.19 -37.59 16.03
C LYS A 114 -36.18 -36.45 15.79
N LYS A 115 -36.32 -35.55 16.77
CA LYS A 115 -37.25 -34.41 16.72
C LYS A 115 -36.79 -33.26 15.83
N ALA A 116 -35.48 -33.04 15.70
CA ALA A 116 -34.88 -32.02 14.84
C ALA A 116 -33.97 -32.69 13.81
N THR A 117 -34.02 -32.21 12.57
CA THR A 117 -33.17 -32.71 11.47
C THR A 117 -31.80 -32.03 11.46
N SER A 118 -30.81 -32.76 10.98
CA SER A 118 -29.41 -32.37 10.90
C SER A 118 -28.80 -32.82 9.57
N ILE A 119 -27.58 -32.37 9.29
CA ILE A 119 -26.86 -32.70 8.05
C ILE A 119 -26.35 -34.14 7.97
N SER A 120 -26.53 -34.94 9.02
CA SER A 120 -26.20 -36.37 9.08
C SER A 120 -27.43 -37.28 9.00
N ASP A 121 -28.63 -36.71 8.88
CA ASP A 121 -29.87 -37.49 8.87
C ASP A 121 -30.25 -37.96 7.45
N LEU A 122 -31.07 -39.00 7.38
CA LEU A 122 -31.55 -39.59 6.12
C LEU A 122 -32.20 -38.54 5.22
N GLY A 123 -31.68 -38.45 3.99
CA GLY A 123 -32.17 -37.50 2.99
C GLY A 123 -31.43 -36.17 2.98
N ALA A 124 -30.54 -35.88 3.95
CA ALA A 124 -29.73 -34.67 3.96
C ALA A 124 -28.78 -34.61 2.75
N ILE A 125 -28.54 -33.41 2.23
CA ILE A 125 -27.45 -33.16 1.29
C ILE A 125 -26.18 -32.93 2.09
N ALA A 126 -25.19 -33.80 1.90
CA ALA A 126 -23.98 -33.78 2.72
C ALA A 126 -23.11 -32.55 2.44
N GLN A 127 -22.47 -32.07 3.51
CA GLN A 127 -21.56 -30.94 3.48
C GLN A 127 -20.36 -31.17 2.55
N ARG A 128 -19.86 -30.08 1.98
CA ARG A 128 -18.55 -30.00 1.36
C ARG A 128 -17.47 -30.01 2.44
N TRP A 129 -16.22 -30.29 2.07
CA TRP A 129 -15.11 -30.37 3.00
C TRP A 129 -13.87 -29.64 2.49
N ASP A 130 -13.34 -28.72 3.30
CA ASP A 130 -12.08 -28.04 3.05
C ASP A 130 -11.20 -28.12 4.31
N ASN A 131 -10.04 -28.76 4.19
CA ASN A 131 -9.09 -28.94 5.30
C ASN A 131 -8.48 -27.61 5.79
N HIS A 132 -8.57 -26.55 5.00
CA HIS A 132 -8.05 -25.22 5.30
C HIS A 132 -9.11 -24.25 5.82
N ARG A 133 -10.39 -24.66 5.86
CA ARG A 133 -11.51 -23.86 6.38
C ARG A 133 -11.81 -24.23 7.84
N ASN A 134 -12.33 -23.27 8.61
CA ASN A 134 -12.85 -23.52 9.94
C ASN A 134 -14.27 -22.89 10.09
N PRO A 135 -15.33 -23.68 10.32
CA PRO A 135 -15.36 -25.15 10.34
C PRO A 135 -14.99 -25.76 8.97
N LYS A 136 -14.37 -26.95 8.99
CA LYS A 136 -13.92 -27.66 7.77
C LYS A 136 -15.07 -28.07 6.85
N GLY A 137 -16.20 -28.43 7.47
CA GLY A 137 -17.43 -28.78 6.78
C GLY A 137 -18.31 -27.55 6.52
N PHE A 138 -18.86 -27.42 5.32
CA PHE A 138 -19.69 -26.27 4.96
C PHE A 138 -20.72 -26.64 3.87
N GLU A 139 -21.77 -25.82 3.73
CA GLU A 139 -22.81 -25.96 2.69
C GLU A 139 -23.61 -27.28 2.68
N GLY A 140 -23.62 -28.02 3.80
CA GLY A 140 -24.55 -29.14 4.00
C GLY A 140 -25.96 -28.64 4.29
N VAL A 141 -26.97 -29.42 3.90
CA VAL A 141 -28.39 -29.03 4.05
C VAL A 141 -29.17 -30.18 4.67
N ALA A 142 -29.72 -29.95 5.86
CA ALA A 142 -30.59 -30.90 6.55
C ALA A 142 -31.92 -31.08 5.79
N PRO A 143 -32.56 -32.26 5.84
CA PRO A 143 -33.85 -32.48 5.20
C PRO A 143 -34.94 -31.65 5.91
N LYS A 144 -35.93 -31.19 5.14
CA LYS A 144 -37.06 -30.40 5.67
C LYS A 144 -37.85 -31.14 6.75
N VAL A 145 -37.94 -32.46 6.63
CA VAL A 145 -38.66 -33.34 7.56
C VAL A 145 -37.86 -34.60 7.81
N ASN A 146 -37.98 -35.15 9.01
CA ASN A 146 -37.48 -36.48 9.32
C ASN A 146 -38.54 -37.53 8.92
N ALA A 147 -38.36 -38.14 7.77
CA ALA A 147 -39.28 -39.15 7.26
C ALA A 147 -38.75 -40.59 7.43
N ALA A 148 -37.69 -40.81 8.21
CA ALA A 148 -37.08 -42.11 8.39
C ALA A 148 -37.99 -43.07 9.18
N LYS A 149 -38.16 -44.29 8.66
CA LYS A 149 -38.73 -45.42 9.41
C LYS A 149 -37.71 -46.00 10.39
N THR A 150 -38.14 -46.87 11.30
CA THR A 150 -37.25 -47.52 12.27
C THR A 150 -36.19 -48.36 11.57
N ALA A 151 -35.00 -48.48 12.14
CA ALA A 151 -33.96 -49.38 11.65
C ALA A 151 -34.51 -50.81 11.44
N GLY A 152 -34.12 -51.45 10.34
CA GLY A 152 -34.66 -52.74 9.90
C GLY A 152 -35.94 -52.68 9.08
N GLU A 153 -36.59 -51.52 8.95
CA GLU A 153 -37.67 -51.33 7.99
C GLU A 153 -37.14 -50.88 6.62
N TRP A 154 -37.80 -51.31 5.55
CA TRP A 154 -37.49 -50.85 4.20
C TRP A 154 -37.90 -49.39 3.99
N GLN A 155 -36.92 -48.59 3.58
CA GLN A 155 -36.99 -47.16 3.29
C GLN A 155 -37.06 -46.95 1.77
N THR A 156 -37.70 -45.87 1.32
CA THR A 156 -37.69 -45.44 -0.09
C THR A 156 -37.01 -44.07 -0.21
N LEU A 157 -36.15 -43.93 -1.23
CA LEU A 157 -35.49 -42.67 -1.60
C LEU A 157 -35.75 -42.36 -3.08
N GLU A 158 -36.31 -41.18 -3.35
CA GLU A 158 -36.54 -40.66 -4.70
C GLU A 158 -35.72 -39.39 -4.91
N ILE A 159 -34.96 -39.29 -5.99
CA ILE A 159 -34.11 -38.14 -6.32
C ILE A 159 -34.35 -37.72 -7.77
N VAL A 160 -34.76 -36.47 -7.98
CA VAL A 160 -34.74 -35.81 -9.30
C VAL A 160 -33.56 -34.83 -9.31
N PHE A 161 -32.55 -35.14 -10.11
CA PHE A 161 -31.26 -34.44 -10.10
C PHE A 161 -30.91 -33.88 -11.48
N ARG A 162 -30.42 -32.63 -11.48
CA ARG A 162 -29.84 -31.94 -12.64
C ARG A 162 -28.34 -31.71 -12.40
N ALA A 163 -27.50 -32.18 -13.33
CA ALA A 163 -26.07 -31.91 -13.32
C ALA A 163 -25.75 -30.41 -13.46
N PRO A 164 -24.58 -29.93 -12.99
CA PRO A 164 -24.16 -28.55 -13.25
C PRO A 164 -24.04 -28.27 -14.75
N ARG A 165 -24.12 -27.01 -15.15
CA ARG A 165 -23.93 -26.55 -16.54
C ARG A 165 -22.68 -25.68 -16.65
N PHE A 166 -22.04 -25.74 -17.81
CA PHE A 166 -20.80 -25.02 -18.11
C PHE A 166 -20.89 -24.35 -19.48
N ALA A 167 -20.25 -23.19 -19.62
CA ALA A 167 -20.04 -22.53 -20.91
C ALA A 167 -18.84 -23.14 -21.65
N LYS A 168 -18.68 -22.75 -22.93
CA LYS A 168 -17.59 -23.23 -23.78
C LYS A 168 -16.19 -22.87 -23.26
N ASP A 169 -16.09 -21.78 -22.49
CA ASP A 169 -14.85 -21.32 -21.86
C ASP A 169 -14.53 -22.06 -20.54
N GLY A 170 -15.34 -23.05 -20.17
CA GLY A 170 -15.19 -23.83 -18.95
C GLY A 170 -15.71 -23.16 -17.68
N SER A 171 -16.28 -21.94 -17.77
CA SER A 171 -16.97 -21.32 -16.63
C SER A 171 -18.24 -22.11 -16.28
N LYS A 172 -18.50 -22.26 -14.98
CA LYS A 172 -19.73 -22.88 -14.49
C LYS A 172 -20.87 -21.87 -14.64
N THR A 173 -21.92 -22.23 -15.37
CA THR A 173 -23.09 -21.37 -15.57
C THR A 173 -24.20 -21.68 -14.59
N HIS A 174 -24.35 -22.93 -14.16
CA HIS A 174 -25.35 -23.32 -13.17
C HIS A 174 -24.79 -24.43 -12.28
N HIS A 175 -25.08 -24.36 -10.99
CA HIS A 175 -24.75 -25.43 -10.05
C HIS A 175 -25.57 -26.71 -10.31
N ALA A 176 -25.11 -27.82 -9.74
CA ALA A 176 -25.93 -29.02 -9.63
C ALA A 176 -27.16 -28.73 -8.77
N LYS A 177 -28.29 -29.36 -9.09
CA LYS A 177 -29.56 -29.09 -8.42
C LYS A 177 -30.33 -30.37 -8.17
N PHE A 178 -30.62 -30.60 -6.89
CA PHE A 178 -31.63 -31.56 -6.45
C PHE A 178 -33.00 -30.87 -6.58
N LEU A 179 -33.62 -31.05 -7.75
CA LEU A 179 -34.95 -30.48 -8.00
C LEU A 179 -35.96 -31.01 -7.01
N LYS A 180 -35.84 -32.30 -6.65
CA LYS A 180 -36.73 -32.95 -5.69
C LYS A 180 -36.01 -34.12 -5.01
N VAL A 181 -36.14 -34.24 -3.70
CA VAL A 181 -35.75 -35.43 -2.93
C VAL A 181 -36.92 -35.85 -2.06
N LEU A 182 -37.38 -37.10 -2.18
CA LEU A 182 -38.39 -37.68 -1.30
C LEU A 182 -37.78 -38.82 -0.48
N VAL A 183 -38.12 -38.87 0.80
CA VAL A 183 -37.84 -40.01 1.68
C VAL A 183 -39.18 -40.54 2.17
N ASN A 184 -39.48 -41.82 1.93
CA ASN A 184 -40.77 -42.43 2.30
C ASN A 184 -41.99 -41.63 1.83
N GLY A 185 -41.92 -41.11 0.60
CA GLY A 185 -42.97 -40.30 -0.01
C GLY A 185 -43.07 -38.86 0.49
N GLN A 186 -42.30 -38.47 1.51
CA GLN A 186 -42.31 -37.11 2.06
C GLN A 186 -41.19 -36.24 1.50
N LEU A 187 -41.44 -34.94 1.34
CA LEU A 187 -40.54 -33.99 0.69
C LEU A 187 -39.37 -33.59 1.60
N ALA A 188 -38.18 -34.13 1.34
CA ALA A 188 -36.96 -33.79 2.05
C ALA A 188 -36.31 -32.51 1.48
N HIS A 189 -36.21 -32.38 0.15
CA HIS A 189 -35.65 -31.21 -0.53
C HIS A 189 -36.43 -30.86 -1.80
N GLU A 190 -36.48 -29.57 -2.13
CA GLU A 190 -37.05 -29.03 -3.38
C GLU A 190 -36.17 -27.89 -3.87
N ASN A 191 -35.80 -27.91 -5.16
CA ASN A 191 -34.94 -26.91 -5.81
C ASN A 191 -33.62 -26.62 -5.07
N GLN A 192 -33.08 -27.60 -4.35
CA GLN A 192 -31.89 -27.41 -3.54
C GLN A 192 -30.64 -27.48 -4.41
N VAL A 193 -29.81 -26.45 -4.32
CA VAL A 193 -28.56 -26.36 -5.07
C VAL A 193 -27.44 -27.06 -4.30
N ALA A 194 -26.59 -27.79 -5.03
CA ALA A 194 -25.32 -28.31 -4.54
C ALA A 194 -24.17 -27.56 -5.25
N LYS A 195 -23.45 -26.74 -4.49
CA LYS A 195 -22.46 -25.79 -5.04
C LYS A 195 -21.13 -26.43 -5.47
N GLY A 196 -20.88 -27.67 -5.05
CA GLY A 196 -19.72 -28.47 -5.39
C GLY A 196 -19.78 -29.85 -4.73
N PRO A 197 -18.78 -30.71 -4.95
CA PRO A 197 -18.78 -32.08 -4.43
C PRO A 197 -18.77 -32.15 -2.90
N SER A 198 -19.51 -33.11 -2.36
CA SER A 198 -19.63 -33.40 -0.93
C SER A 198 -18.34 -34.01 -0.37
N ARG A 199 -18.23 -34.02 0.96
CA ARG A 199 -17.16 -34.73 1.69
C ARG A 199 -17.08 -36.18 1.19
N SER A 200 -15.86 -36.70 1.04
CA SER A 200 -15.61 -38.08 0.60
C SER A 200 -16.13 -38.42 -0.81
N ALA A 201 -16.50 -37.42 -1.63
CA ALA A 201 -16.85 -37.64 -3.04
C ALA A 201 -15.74 -38.36 -3.81
N VAL A 202 -16.15 -39.25 -4.72
CA VAL A 202 -15.26 -40.00 -5.63
C VAL A 202 -14.52 -39.04 -6.55
N PHE A 203 -15.19 -37.97 -6.99
CA PHE A 203 -14.59 -36.91 -7.80
C PHE A 203 -14.72 -35.58 -7.10
N GLN A 204 -13.59 -34.88 -6.96
CA GLN A 204 -13.55 -33.57 -6.30
C GLN A 204 -13.74 -32.39 -7.28
N ASN A 205 -13.68 -32.63 -8.61
CA ASN A 205 -14.06 -31.62 -9.59
C ASN A 205 -15.57 -31.61 -9.86
N GLU A 206 -16.09 -30.53 -10.45
CA GLU A 206 -17.43 -30.52 -11.06
C GLU A 206 -17.37 -30.87 -12.55
N SER A 207 -18.44 -31.45 -13.09
CA SER A 207 -18.54 -31.83 -14.49
C SER A 207 -20.00 -31.94 -14.91
N ALA A 208 -20.33 -31.48 -16.12
CA ALA A 208 -21.62 -31.75 -16.76
C ALA A 208 -21.66 -33.13 -17.45
N LYS A 209 -20.51 -33.78 -17.67
CA LYS A 209 -20.46 -35.08 -18.37
C LYS A 209 -21.16 -36.17 -17.54
N PRO A 210 -22.00 -37.04 -18.15
CA PRO A 210 -22.64 -38.15 -17.45
C PRO A 210 -21.66 -38.98 -16.64
N GLU A 211 -22.04 -39.37 -15.42
CA GLU A 211 -21.22 -40.22 -14.55
C GLU A 211 -22.07 -41.17 -13.70
N SER A 212 -21.43 -42.20 -13.16
CA SER A 212 -22.06 -43.28 -12.40
C SER A 212 -22.66 -42.78 -11.07
N ILE A 213 -23.66 -43.49 -10.55
CA ILE A 213 -24.16 -43.33 -9.19
C ILE A 213 -23.39 -44.30 -8.29
N PHE A 214 -23.03 -43.85 -7.09
CA PHE A 214 -22.23 -44.62 -6.15
C PHE A 214 -22.96 -44.74 -4.81
N ILE A 215 -23.00 -45.92 -4.23
CA ILE A 215 -23.58 -46.17 -2.90
C ILE A 215 -22.46 -46.58 -1.94
N GLN A 216 -22.34 -45.88 -0.83
CA GLN A 216 -21.23 -46.03 0.10
C GLN A 216 -21.34 -47.33 0.93
N GLY A 217 -20.39 -48.26 0.73
CA GLY A 217 -20.37 -49.53 1.45
C GLY A 217 -19.38 -49.63 2.62
N LYS A 218 -18.56 -48.61 2.86
CA LYS A 218 -17.37 -48.71 3.74
C LYS A 218 -17.66 -48.51 5.24
N THR A 219 -18.74 -47.81 5.56
CA THR A 219 -19.01 -47.21 6.87
C THR A 219 -20.04 -48.01 7.68
N SER A 220 -21.08 -48.54 7.05
CA SER A 220 -22.11 -49.36 7.70
C SER A 220 -22.78 -50.33 6.72
N PRO A 221 -23.40 -51.42 7.20
CA PRO A 221 -24.23 -52.29 6.37
C PRO A 221 -25.43 -51.54 5.76
N VAL A 222 -25.72 -51.81 4.49
CA VAL A 222 -26.88 -51.35 3.74
C VAL A 222 -27.33 -52.46 2.79
N ALA A 223 -28.62 -52.75 2.81
CA ALA A 223 -29.26 -53.67 1.89
C ALA A 223 -30.09 -52.89 0.88
N ILE A 224 -30.05 -53.30 -0.39
CA ILE A 224 -30.79 -52.69 -1.50
C ILE A 224 -31.57 -53.81 -2.18
N ARG A 225 -32.88 -53.64 -2.31
CA ARG A 225 -33.72 -54.59 -3.07
C ARG A 225 -34.27 -54.01 -4.36
N LYS A 226 -34.18 -52.69 -4.53
CA LYS A 226 -34.70 -52.00 -5.70
C LYS A 226 -33.86 -50.77 -6.02
N PHE A 227 -33.49 -50.63 -7.29
CA PHE A 227 -32.78 -49.48 -7.83
C PHE A 227 -33.26 -49.23 -9.26
N GLU A 228 -33.91 -48.10 -9.49
CA GLU A 228 -34.46 -47.71 -10.79
C GLU A 228 -33.97 -46.30 -11.13
N VAL A 229 -33.39 -46.12 -12.32
CA VAL A 229 -32.92 -44.80 -12.77
C VAL A 229 -33.45 -44.50 -14.17
N LYS A 230 -34.14 -43.36 -14.31
CA LYS A 230 -34.61 -42.85 -15.59
C LYS A 230 -33.81 -41.62 -15.99
N LYS A 231 -33.15 -41.65 -17.15
CA LYS A 231 -32.50 -40.48 -17.76
C LYS A 231 -33.54 -39.41 -18.07
N LEU A 232 -33.20 -38.16 -17.79
CA LEU A 232 -34.02 -36.98 -18.08
C LEU A 232 -33.22 -35.98 -18.92
N GLU A 233 -33.91 -35.01 -19.50
CA GLU A 233 -33.32 -33.79 -20.02
C GLU A 233 -33.96 -32.61 -19.30
N LEU A 234 -33.20 -31.94 -18.44
CA LEU A 234 -33.71 -30.88 -17.58
C LEU A 234 -33.19 -29.52 -18.03
N SER A 235 -34.12 -28.58 -18.24
CA SER A 235 -33.81 -27.21 -18.69
C SER A 235 -33.22 -26.34 -17.57
N THR A 236 -32.53 -25.27 -17.97
CA THR A 236 -32.13 -24.13 -17.11
C THR A 236 -32.87 -22.85 -17.47
N GLU A 237 -33.90 -22.94 -18.31
CA GLU A 237 -34.72 -21.79 -18.70
C GLU A 237 -35.35 -21.11 -17.48
N GLY A 238 -35.28 -19.78 -17.44
CA GLY A 238 -35.72 -18.98 -16.30
C GLY A 238 -34.74 -18.88 -15.13
N GLU A 239 -33.59 -19.56 -15.18
CA GLU A 239 -32.52 -19.40 -14.18
C GLU A 239 -31.39 -18.51 -14.73
N PRO A 240 -30.90 -17.51 -13.95
CA PRO A 240 -29.76 -16.69 -14.37
C PRO A 240 -28.45 -17.47 -14.27
N ALA A 241 -27.58 -17.32 -15.27
CA ALA A 241 -26.24 -17.90 -15.23
C ALA A 241 -25.37 -17.26 -14.13
N LEU A 242 -24.56 -18.10 -13.47
CA LEU A 242 -23.57 -17.70 -12.47
C LEU A 242 -22.55 -16.72 -13.06
N LYS A 243 -22.05 -15.82 -12.20
CA LYS A 243 -21.03 -14.81 -12.53
C LYS A 243 -19.98 -14.73 -11.43
N GLY A 244 -18.86 -14.08 -11.71
CA GLY A 244 -17.80 -13.83 -10.72
C GLY A 244 -17.20 -15.12 -10.16
N SER A 245 -16.96 -15.16 -8.85
CA SER A 245 -16.32 -16.29 -8.16
C SER A 245 -17.18 -17.57 -8.15
N GLU A 246 -18.51 -17.47 -8.20
CA GLU A 246 -19.38 -18.65 -8.24
C GLU A 246 -19.35 -19.39 -9.60
N ALA A 247 -18.96 -18.68 -10.66
CA ALA A 247 -18.74 -19.25 -11.98
C ALA A 247 -17.37 -19.96 -12.12
N ALA A 248 -16.51 -19.86 -11.10
CA ALA A 248 -15.20 -20.51 -11.13
C ALA A 248 -15.35 -22.04 -11.06
N PRO A 249 -14.78 -22.78 -12.03
CA PRO A 249 -14.76 -24.24 -11.98
C PRO A 249 -13.81 -24.75 -10.88
N LEU A 250 -14.08 -25.96 -10.39
CA LEU A 250 -13.20 -26.67 -9.47
C LEU A 250 -12.18 -27.54 -10.21
N ASP A 251 -10.96 -27.62 -9.69
CA ASP A 251 -9.95 -28.55 -10.18
C ASP A 251 -10.20 -29.99 -9.70
N ARG A 252 -9.31 -30.92 -10.07
CA ARG A 252 -9.42 -32.35 -9.67
C ARG A 252 -9.30 -32.58 -8.15
N GLN A 253 -8.86 -31.59 -7.39
CA GLN A 253 -8.74 -31.61 -5.93
C GLN A 253 -9.89 -30.84 -5.25
N GLY A 254 -10.86 -30.33 -6.01
CA GLY A 254 -12.00 -29.57 -5.48
C GLY A 254 -11.67 -28.14 -5.10
N GLN A 255 -10.52 -27.63 -5.54
CA GLN A 255 -10.09 -26.26 -5.30
C GLN A 255 -10.60 -25.35 -6.41
N MET A 256 -11.03 -24.14 -6.05
CA MET A 256 -11.44 -23.14 -7.04
C MET A 256 -10.25 -22.78 -7.94
N MET A 257 -10.45 -22.89 -9.25
CA MET A 257 -9.50 -22.41 -10.24
C MET A 257 -9.58 -20.90 -10.38
N ILE A 258 -8.47 -20.28 -10.76
CA ILE A 258 -8.42 -18.85 -11.09
C ILE A 258 -8.43 -18.67 -12.60
N ASN A 259 -9.06 -17.59 -13.09
CA ASN A 259 -8.89 -17.16 -14.46
C ASN A 259 -7.55 -16.40 -14.57
N ALA A 260 -6.54 -17.03 -15.18
CA ALA A 260 -5.20 -16.45 -15.30
C ALA A 260 -5.19 -15.14 -16.12
N VAL A 261 -6.12 -14.98 -17.07
CA VAL A 261 -6.26 -13.74 -17.86
C VAL A 261 -6.76 -12.59 -16.98
N ASP A 262 -7.83 -12.81 -16.21
CA ASP A 262 -8.36 -11.80 -15.27
C ASP A 262 -7.33 -11.47 -14.17
N PHE A 263 -6.66 -12.49 -13.63
CA PHE A 263 -5.59 -12.29 -12.66
C PHE A 263 -4.44 -11.46 -13.27
N GLY A 264 -3.97 -11.79 -14.48
CA GLY A 264 -2.94 -11.04 -15.19
C GLY A 264 -3.32 -9.59 -15.45
N SER A 265 -4.57 -9.32 -15.85
CA SER A 265 -5.10 -7.97 -16.03
C SER A 265 -5.03 -7.16 -14.73
N LYS A 266 -5.41 -7.77 -13.60
CA LYS A 266 -5.31 -7.15 -12.27
C LYS A 266 -3.86 -6.89 -11.85
N VAL A 267 -2.94 -7.83 -12.11
CA VAL A 267 -1.50 -7.63 -11.87
C VAL A 267 -0.98 -6.45 -12.70
N PHE A 268 -1.36 -6.36 -13.98
CA PHE A 268 -0.94 -5.30 -14.88
C PHE A 268 -1.32 -3.90 -14.35
N GLN A 269 -2.50 -3.77 -13.74
CA GLN A 269 -2.92 -2.53 -13.10
C GLN A 269 -2.21 -2.31 -11.76
N ALA A 270 -2.22 -3.31 -10.88
CA ALA A 270 -1.73 -3.19 -9.51
C ALA A 270 -0.22 -2.94 -9.41
N LYS A 271 0.57 -3.46 -10.35
CA LYS A 271 2.02 -3.27 -10.41
C LYS A 271 2.43 -2.02 -11.20
N GLY A 272 1.46 -1.20 -11.63
CA GLY A 272 1.72 0.07 -12.33
C GLY A 272 2.17 -0.08 -13.79
N CYS A 273 2.06 -1.27 -14.40
CA CYS A 273 2.42 -1.46 -15.81
C CYS A 273 1.57 -0.57 -16.74
N VAL A 274 0.33 -0.31 -16.35
CA VAL A 274 -0.62 0.57 -17.07
C VAL A 274 -0.17 2.04 -17.16
N GLU A 275 0.70 2.51 -16.27
CA GLU A 275 1.20 3.89 -16.31
C GLU A 275 2.12 4.12 -17.52
N CYS A 276 2.87 3.09 -17.93
CA CYS A 276 3.86 3.20 -19.01
C CYS A 276 3.47 2.47 -20.29
N HIS A 277 2.65 1.42 -20.21
CA HIS A 277 2.34 0.56 -21.35
C HIS A 277 0.87 0.68 -21.78
N SER A 278 0.66 0.82 -23.08
CA SER A 278 -0.68 0.72 -23.68
C SER A 278 -1.07 -0.75 -23.89
N THR A 279 -2.35 -1.04 -23.65
CA THR A 279 -3.00 -2.30 -24.01
C THR A 279 -4.11 -2.11 -25.04
N THR A 280 -4.22 -0.88 -25.58
CA THR A 280 -5.21 -0.47 -26.56
C THR A 280 -4.54 -0.26 -27.91
N SER A 281 -5.17 -0.75 -28.99
CA SER A 281 -4.67 -0.54 -30.35
C SER A 281 -4.53 0.95 -30.66
N GLY A 282 -3.34 1.36 -31.15
CA GLY A 282 -3.06 2.74 -31.58
C GLY A 282 -2.80 3.78 -30.48
N GLU A 283 -2.99 3.43 -29.20
CA GLU A 283 -2.69 4.33 -28.08
C GLU A 283 -1.18 4.31 -27.76
N VAL A 284 -0.58 5.49 -27.66
CA VAL A 284 0.85 5.68 -27.40
C VAL A 284 1.09 6.11 -25.95
N LYS A 285 1.97 5.39 -25.27
CA LYS A 285 2.47 5.74 -23.93
C LYS A 285 4.00 5.78 -23.93
N THR A 286 4.60 6.02 -22.77
CA THR A 286 6.06 6.18 -22.65
C THR A 286 6.83 4.88 -22.92
N GLY A 287 6.23 3.72 -22.66
CA GLY A 287 6.74 2.39 -23.00
C GLY A 287 6.08 1.78 -24.25
N PRO A 288 6.57 0.63 -24.74
CA PRO A 288 6.00 -0.02 -25.92
C PRO A 288 4.53 -0.37 -25.73
N SER A 289 3.74 -0.22 -26.79
CA SER A 289 2.41 -0.82 -26.87
C SER A 289 2.53 -2.33 -26.78
N LEU A 290 1.75 -2.94 -25.88
CA LEU A 290 1.69 -4.39 -25.72
C LEU A 290 0.52 -5.00 -26.48
N TYR A 291 -0.42 -4.19 -26.98
CA TYR A 291 -1.45 -4.66 -27.91
C TYR A 291 -0.79 -5.15 -29.20
N GLY A 292 -1.08 -6.38 -29.60
CA GLY A 292 -0.53 -6.99 -30.80
C GLY A 292 0.87 -7.57 -30.65
N LEU A 293 1.53 -7.43 -29.50
CA LEU A 293 2.95 -7.79 -29.34
C LEU A 293 3.14 -9.29 -29.09
N PHE A 294 2.46 -9.82 -28.08
CA PHE A 294 2.59 -11.21 -27.66
C PHE A 294 1.58 -12.09 -28.40
N THR A 295 2.05 -13.07 -29.17
CA THR A 295 1.19 -14.01 -29.93
C THR A 295 1.51 -15.45 -29.53
N LEU A 296 0.58 -16.39 -29.81
CA LEU A 296 0.79 -17.81 -29.50
C LEU A 296 2.03 -18.41 -30.21
N THR A 297 2.44 -17.83 -31.33
CA THR A 297 3.59 -18.26 -32.14
C THR A 297 4.88 -17.46 -31.85
N GLY A 298 4.84 -16.48 -30.95
CA GLY A 298 6.01 -15.66 -30.59
C GLY A 298 6.45 -14.73 -31.73
N ARG A 299 5.66 -13.69 -32.02
CA ARG A 299 6.00 -12.66 -33.02
C ARG A 299 7.39 -12.07 -32.74
N LYS A 300 8.24 -11.96 -33.77
CA LYS A 300 9.57 -11.33 -33.62
C LYS A 300 9.42 -9.84 -33.32
N THR A 301 10.13 -9.37 -32.30
CA THR A 301 10.24 -7.96 -31.92
C THR A 301 11.70 -7.52 -31.99
N LYS A 302 11.94 -6.29 -32.45
CA LYS A 302 13.27 -5.70 -32.51
C LYS A 302 13.62 -5.05 -31.18
N VAL A 303 14.79 -5.40 -30.67
CA VAL A 303 15.37 -4.80 -29.46
C VAL A 303 16.77 -4.27 -29.74
N PHE A 304 17.17 -3.26 -28.99
CA PHE A 304 18.51 -2.69 -28.96
C PHE A 304 19.17 -3.04 -27.62
N GLU A 305 20.41 -3.56 -27.66
CA GLU A 305 21.17 -3.92 -26.46
C GLU A 305 22.22 -2.86 -26.19
N PRO A 306 22.01 -1.95 -25.21
CA PRO A 306 22.90 -0.81 -25.01
C PRO A 306 24.35 -1.21 -24.70
N GLY A 307 24.54 -2.33 -23.98
CA GLY A 307 25.88 -2.81 -23.61
C GLY A 307 26.70 -3.37 -24.78
N GLU A 308 26.03 -3.85 -25.84
CA GLU A 308 26.69 -4.43 -27.03
C GLU A 308 26.60 -3.51 -28.26
N GLY A 309 25.80 -2.44 -28.18
CA GLY A 309 25.66 -1.44 -29.24
C GLY A 309 24.94 -1.94 -30.50
N HIS A 310 24.36 -3.14 -30.50
CA HIS A 310 23.69 -3.74 -31.65
C HIS A 310 22.18 -3.93 -31.48
N ARG A 311 21.50 -4.28 -32.56
CA ARG A 311 20.07 -4.63 -32.58
C ARG A 311 19.90 -6.11 -32.88
N LYS A 312 18.97 -6.76 -32.20
CA LYS A 312 18.58 -8.14 -32.48
C LYS A 312 17.07 -8.30 -32.51
N GLU A 313 16.61 -9.40 -33.09
CA GLU A 313 15.22 -9.81 -33.06
C GLU A 313 15.04 -10.94 -32.04
N LEU A 314 14.09 -10.76 -31.13
CA LEU A 314 13.70 -11.77 -30.15
C LEU A 314 12.24 -12.19 -30.37
N PRO A 315 11.87 -13.46 -30.17
CA PRO A 315 10.46 -13.84 -30.12
C PRO A 315 9.81 -13.18 -28.90
N ALA A 316 8.69 -12.48 -29.09
CA ALA A 316 7.89 -11.93 -28.00
C ALA A 316 7.09 -13.05 -27.32
N ASP A 317 7.79 -13.88 -26.55
CA ASP A 317 7.26 -15.01 -25.78
C ASP A 317 7.37 -14.77 -24.26
N LEU A 318 7.05 -15.80 -23.47
CA LEU A 318 7.13 -15.72 -22.02
C LEU A 318 8.56 -15.47 -21.51
N ALA A 319 9.58 -16.01 -22.18
CA ALA A 319 10.97 -15.78 -21.79
C ALA A 319 11.36 -14.33 -22.04
N TYR A 320 10.94 -13.75 -23.17
CA TYR A 320 11.12 -12.33 -23.45
C TYR A 320 10.39 -11.43 -22.45
N LEU A 321 9.14 -11.75 -22.10
CA LEU A 321 8.40 -10.99 -21.08
C LEU A 321 9.11 -11.05 -19.72
N THR A 322 9.51 -12.25 -19.31
CA THR A 322 10.23 -12.47 -18.04
C THR A 322 11.53 -11.66 -18.02
N PHE A 323 12.32 -11.77 -19.09
CA PHE A 323 13.55 -11.00 -19.25
C PHE A 323 13.28 -9.48 -19.18
N SER A 324 12.27 -8.99 -19.90
CA SER A 324 11.93 -7.56 -19.94
C SER A 324 11.44 -7.03 -18.60
N ILE A 325 10.84 -7.88 -17.76
CA ILE A 325 10.42 -7.53 -16.40
C ILE A 325 11.63 -7.53 -15.43
N ARG A 326 12.51 -8.53 -15.56
CA ARG A 326 13.63 -8.74 -14.64
C ARG A 326 14.81 -7.83 -14.94
N ARG A 327 15.07 -7.54 -16.21
CA ARG A 327 16.26 -6.85 -16.74
C ARG A 327 15.89 -5.91 -17.90
N PRO A 328 14.96 -4.95 -17.70
CA PRO A 328 14.43 -4.08 -18.76
C PRO A 328 15.48 -3.23 -19.48
N HIS A 329 16.62 -2.94 -18.84
CA HIS A 329 17.67 -2.08 -19.38
C HIS A 329 18.64 -2.83 -20.31
N GLU A 330 18.68 -4.17 -20.25
CA GLU A 330 19.59 -4.99 -21.06
C GLU A 330 19.13 -5.08 -22.52
N ALA A 331 17.82 -5.00 -22.79
CA ALA A 331 17.31 -4.89 -24.16
C ALA A 331 16.09 -3.95 -24.27
N LEU A 332 16.28 -2.83 -24.95
CA LEU A 332 15.27 -1.81 -25.17
C LEU A 332 14.46 -2.08 -26.44
N SER A 333 13.14 -2.06 -26.34
CA SER A 333 12.28 -2.16 -27.53
C SER A 333 12.50 -0.99 -28.49
N VAL A 334 12.53 -1.29 -29.80
CA VAL A 334 12.71 -0.28 -30.86
C VAL A 334 11.35 0.24 -31.32
N LYS A 335 11.21 1.56 -31.43
CA LYS A 335 10.00 2.23 -31.94
C LYS A 335 9.87 2.06 -33.46
N PRO A 336 8.65 2.27 -34.02
CA PRO A 336 8.44 2.23 -35.47
C PRO A 336 9.31 3.21 -36.28
N ASP A 337 9.65 4.37 -35.69
CA ASP A 337 10.54 5.38 -36.30
C ASP A 337 12.03 4.98 -36.26
N GLY A 338 12.36 3.82 -35.71
CA GLY A 338 13.71 3.30 -35.59
C GLY A 338 14.49 3.82 -34.38
N SER A 339 13.94 4.71 -33.55
CA SER A 339 14.53 5.13 -32.29
C SER A 339 14.24 4.12 -31.17
N ASN A 340 15.01 4.15 -30.07
CA ASN A 340 14.79 3.24 -28.94
C ASN A 340 13.76 3.82 -27.96
N HIS A 341 12.99 2.96 -27.30
CA HIS A 341 12.28 3.38 -26.08
C HIS A 341 13.28 3.71 -24.98
N LEU A 342 12.92 4.66 -24.12
CA LEU A 342 13.79 5.08 -23.02
C LEU A 342 13.94 3.92 -22.01
N PRO A 343 15.12 3.74 -21.38
CA PRO A 343 15.37 2.72 -20.36
C PRO A 343 14.70 3.07 -19.02
N ILE A 344 13.38 3.30 -19.02
CA ILE A 344 12.62 3.85 -17.88
C ILE A 344 11.81 2.81 -17.11
N MET A 345 11.69 1.59 -17.64
CA MET A 345 11.01 0.50 -16.94
C MET A 345 11.92 0.03 -15.80
N PRO A 346 11.46 0.05 -14.53
CA PRO A 346 12.26 -0.45 -13.42
C PRO A 346 12.39 -1.97 -13.51
N ALA A 347 13.54 -2.51 -13.09
CA ALA A 347 13.71 -3.94 -12.92
C ALA A 347 12.83 -4.43 -11.76
N TYR A 348 11.97 -5.41 -12.02
CA TYR A 348 11.16 -6.06 -11.00
C TYR A 348 11.81 -7.38 -10.61
N ASP A 349 12.27 -7.48 -9.38
CA ASP A 349 12.77 -8.72 -8.82
C ASP A 349 11.63 -9.72 -8.53
N PHE A 350 11.98 -10.91 -8.05
CA PHE A 350 11.01 -11.96 -7.70
C PHE A 350 10.08 -11.55 -6.54
N LYS A 351 10.46 -10.54 -5.75
CA LYS A 351 9.66 -10.02 -4.63
C LYS A 351 8.59 -9.04 -5.14
N ALA A 352 8.92 -8.25 -6.15
CA ALA A 352 8.02 -7.25 -6.73
C ALA A 352 6.99 -7.88 -7.69
N ILE A 353 7.41 -8.82 -8.55
CA ILE A 353 6.52 -9.62 -9.41
C ILE A 353 7.04 -11.06 -9.42
N ASN A 354 6.29 -12.03 -8.92
CA ASN A 354 6.72 -13.44 -8.93
C ASN A 354 6.41 -14.13 -10.26
N ASP A 355 6.88 -15.37 -10.45
CA ASP A 355 6.76 -16.06 -11.73
C ASP A 355 5.31 -16.45 -12.07
N ASP A 356 4.46 -16.70 -11.08
CA ASP A 356 3.03 -16.94 -11.29
C ASP A 356 2.32 -15.69 -11.79
N GLU A 357 2.69 -14.52 -11.25
CA GLU A 357 2.20 -13.21 -11.71
C GLU A 357 2.68 -12.92 -13.14
N ILE A 358 3.94 -13.25 -13.49
CA ILE A 358 4.44 -13.11 -14.88
C ILE A 358 3.70 -14.04 -15.84
N ASN A 359 3.47 -15.29 -15.45
CA ASN A 359 2.71 -16.26 -16.25
C ASN A 359 1.27 -15.79 -16.50
N ALA A 360 0.64 -15.18 -15.48
CA ALA A 360 -0.69 -14.60 -15.58
C ALA A 360 -0.69 -13.35 -16.48
N LEU A 361 0.28 -12.45 -16.31
CA LEU A 361 0.50 -11.30 -17.20
C LEU A 361 0.64 -11.74 -18.65
N TYR A 362 1.46 -12.73 -18.93
CA TYR A 362 1.63 -13.28 -20.28
C TYR A 362 0.30 -13.81 -20.85
N SER A 363 -0.45 -14.55 -20.04
CA SER A 363 -1.77 -15.07 -20.43
C SER A 363 -2.75 -13.94 -20.78
N TYR A 364 -2.74 -12.84 -20.01
CA TYR A 364 -3.52 -11.64 -20.30
C TYR A 364 -3.07 -10.96 -21.59
N LEU A 365 -1.77 -10.73 -21.75
CA LEU A 365 -1.21 -10.03 -22.92
C LEU A 365 -1.46 -10.79 -24.23
N LEU A 366 -1.47 -12.12 -24.20
CA LEU A 366 -1.86 -12.94 -25.35
C LEU A 366 -3.28 -12.64 -25.84
N THR A 367 -4.20 -12.21 -24.96
CA THR A 367 -5.57 -11.88 -25.35
C THR A 367 -5.69 -10.54 -26.08
N LEU A 368 -4.65 -9.70 -26.02
CA LEU A 368 -4.63 -8.35 -26.60
C LEU A 368 -4.19 -8.38 -28.06
N ASN A 369 -4.90 -9.14 -28.89
CA ASN A 369 -4.63 -9.28 -30.32
C ASN A 369 -5.95 -9.36 -31.11
N GLU A 370 -5.84 -9.29 -32.43
CA GLU A 370 -6.93 -9.66 -33.33
C GLU A 370 -7.35 -11.12 -33.14
N PRO A 371 -8.63 -11.49 -33.36
CA PRO A 371 -9.16 -12.81 -33.02
C PRO A 371 -8.37 -14.02 -33.56
N LYS A 372 -7.70 -13.87 -34.70
CA LYS A 372 -6.87 -14.92 -35.32
C LYS A 372 -5.55 -15.20 -34.58
N ASP A 373 -5.04 -14.21 -33.83
CA ASP A 373 -3.75 -14.26 -33.14
C ASP A 373 -3.91 -14.20 -31.60
N ALA A 374 -5.14 -13.97 -31.12
CA ALA A 374 -5.46 -13.84 -29.71
C ALA A 374 -5.47 -15.19 -28.96
N GLY A 375 -4.85 -15.19 -27.79
CA GLY A 375 -5.01 -16.25 -26.80
C GLY A 375 -6.45 -16.34 -26.25
N PRO A 376 -6.75 -17.39 -25.49
CA PRO A 376 -8.08 -17.59 -24.93
C PRO A 376 -8.44 -16.46 -23.95
N LYS A 377 -9.64 -15.89 -24.06
CA LYS A 377 -10.15 -14.82 -23.16
C LYS A 377 -10.31 -15.26 -21.71
N VAL A 378 -10.43 -16.56 -21.48
CA VAL A 378 -10.52 -17.17 -20.17
C VAL A 378 -9.57 -18.37 -20.15
N LEU A 379 -8.70 -18.41 -19.16
CA LEU A 379 -7.75 -19.51 -18.97
C LEU A 379 -7.79 -19.96 -17.52
N TRP A 380 -8.52 -21.05 -17.26
CA TRP A 380 -8.60 -21.62 -15.93
C TRP A 380 -7.29 -22.34 -15.57
N LYS A 381 -6.67 -21.90 -14.48
CA LYS A 381 -5.47 -22.51 -13.91
C LYS A 381 -5.73 -22.85 -12.44
N LYS A 382 -5.02 -23.87 -11.94
CA LYS A 382 -4.94 -24.09 -10.50
C LYS A 382 -4.37 -22.83 -9.86
N LYS A 383 -4.96 -22.40 -8.75
CA LYS A 383 -4.38 -21.32 -7.96
C LYS A 383 -2.96 -21.76 -7.54
N PRO A 384 -1.90 -21.04 -7.91
CA PRO A 384 -0.55 -21.41 -7.53
C PRO A 384 -0.41 -21.41 -6.01
N ALA A 385 0.15 -22.49 -5.47
CA ALA A 385 0.43 -22.60 -4.04
C ALA A 385 1.86 -22.07 -3.78
N ALA A 386 2.06 -20.76 -3.89
CA ALA A 386 3.32 -20.17 -3.43
C ALA A 386 3.40 -20.31 -1.90
N LYS A 387 4.43 -20.99 -1.40
CA LYS A 387 4.74 -20.99 0.03
C LYS A 387 5.28 -19.60 0.38
N TYR A 388 4.52 -18.84 1.16
CA TYR A 388 4.97 -17.55 1.70
C TYR A 388 6.25 -17.74 2.52
N GLN A 389 7.27 -16.92 2.24
CA GLN A 389 8.57 -16.92 2.92
C GLN A 389 8.74 -15.57 3.61
N LEU A 390 8.48 -15.55 4.92
CA LEU A 390 8.42 -14.32 5.72
C LEU A 390 9.75 -13.53 5.67
N GLU A 391 10.88 -14.21 5.80
CA GLU A 391 12.22 -13.60 5.79
C GLU A 391 12.53 -12.83 4.48
N LYS A 392 11.87 -13.19 3.38
CA LYS A 392 12.07 -12.55 2.06
C LYS A 392 11.07 -11.45 1.77
N ASP A 393 10.07 -11.24 2.62
CA ASP A 393 9.07 -10.21 2.45
C ASP A 393 9.68 -8.83 2.82
N PRO A 394 9.94 -7.95 1.84
CA PRO A 394 10.60 -6.67 2.09
C PRO A 394 9.68 -5.66 2.80
N ILE A 395 8.39 -5.97 2.88
CA ILE A 395 7.39 -5.11 3.54
C ILE A 395 6.99 -5.65 4.91
N ALA A 396 7.59 -6.76 5.35
CA ALA A 396 7.38 -7.33 6.68
C ALA A 396 8.39 -6.77 7.69
N ILE A 397 7.88 -6.13 8.74
CA ILE A 397 8.66 -5.81 9.94
C ILE A 397 8.65 -7.02 10.86
N LEU A 398 9.75 -7.75 10.86
CA LEU A 398 9.91 -8.97 11.62
C LEU A 398 10.02 -8.67 13.12
N ILE A 399 9.33 -9.47 13.92
CA ILE A 399 9.32 -9.39 15.37
C ILE A 399 9.70 -10.77 15.89
N LYS A 400 10.78 -10.87 16.67
CA LYS A 400 11.22 -12.16 17.17
C LYS A 400 11.78 -12.10 18.58
N ASP A 401 12.88 -11.40 18.77
CA ASP A 401 13.63 -11.44 20.02
C ASP A 401 13.17 -10.33 20.96
N TYR A 402 12.80 -9.16 20.42
CA TYR A 402 12.44 -7.99 21.19
C TYR A 402 11.13 -7.33 20.72
N PRO A 403 10.43 -6.58 21.60
CA PRO A 403 9.33 -5.74 21.19
C PRO A 403 9.77 -4.71 20.14
N ARG A 404 8.89 -4.44 19.17
CA ARG A 404 9.12 -3.47 18.09
C ARG A 404 8.00 -2.43 18.07
N LEU A 405 8.34 -1.17 17.85
CA LEU A 405 7.38 -0.10 17.62
C LEU A 405 7.36 0.30 16.14
N GLU A 406 6.19 0.27 15.52
CA GLU A 406 5.99 0.75 14.15
C GLU A 406 4.81 1.71 14.07
N ARG A 407 4.82 2.58 13.07
CA ARG A 407 3.68 3.42 12.70
C ARG A 407 3.39 3.13 11.25
N VAL A 408 2.16 2.80 10.92
CA VAL A 408 1.72 2.42 9.58
C VAL A 408 0.21 2.67 9.48
N ASP A 409 -0.32 3.12 8.36
CA ASP A 409 -1.77 3.21 8.24
C ASP A 409 -2.38 1.80 8.12
N MET A 410 -3.08 1.32 9.16
CA MET A 410 -3.78 0.01 9.15
C MET A 410 -5.22 0.08 8.64
N GLY A 411 -5.69 1.24 8.18
CA GLY A 411 -6.95 1.39 7.44
C GLY A 411 -8.17 1.67 8.30
N GLU A 412 -9.29 1.06 7.92
CA GLU A 412 -10.60 1.41 8.48
C GLU A 412 -10.66 1.05 9.97
N HIS A 413 -11.08 2.01 10.80
CA HIS A 413 -11.28 1.92 12.26
C HIS A 413 -10.07 2.23 13.15
N ILE A 414 -8.89 2.46 12.57
CA ILE A 414 -7.69 2.88 13.32
C ILE A 414 -7.21 4.19 12.72
N SER A 415 -6.99 5.20 13.55
CA SER A 415 -6.50 6.47 13.02
C SER A 415 -5.08 6.31 12.48
N ALA A 416 -4.73 7.06 11.43
CA ALA A 416 -3.37 7.05 10.87
C ALA A 416 -2.31 7.56 11.86
N ARG A 417 -2.69 8.06 13.05
CA ARG A 417 -1.75 8.44 14.12
C ARG A 417 -1.32 7.26 14.99
N ALA A 418 -1.95 6.10 14.86
CA ALA A 418 -1.74 4.96 15.73
C ALA A 418 -0.29 4.47 15.76
N TYR A 419 0.04 3.84 16.88
CA TYR A 419 1.28 3.13 17.12
C TYR A 419 0.98 1.64 17.18
N HIS A 420 1.81 0.83 16.53
CA HIS A 420 1.68 -0.62 16.48
C HIS A 420 2.84 -1.24 17.22
N VAL A 421 2.53 -2.06 18.21
CA VAL A 421 3.51 -2.74 19.05
C VAL A 421 3.50 -4.20 18.67
N GLY A 422 4.64 -4.66 18.16
CA GLY A 422 4.92 -6.07 17.94
C GLY A 422 5.59 -6.70 19.14
N LEU A 423 5.11 -7.85 19.60
CA LEU A 423 5.68 -8.57 20.75
C LEU A 423 6.28 -9.94 20.32
N PRO A 424 7.39 -10.40 20.94
CA PRO A 424 8.02 -11.73 20.73
C PRO A 424 7.14 -12.99 20.85
N GLY A 425 5.85 -12.83 21.18
CA GLY A 425 4.86 -13.91 21.31
C GLY A 425 4.03 -14.18 20.05
N ASP A 426 4.43 -13.65 18.90
CA ASP A 426 3.63 -13.61 17.67
C ASP A 426 2.26 -12.93 17.90
N ILE A 427 2.25 -11.85 18.70
CA ILE A 427 1.08 -11.03 19.01
C ILE A 427 1.46 -9.58 18.84
N SER A 428 0.52 -8.77 18.35
CA SER A 428 0.68 -7.34 18.20
C SER A 428 -0.59 -6.60 18.61
N TYR A 429 -0.45 -5.32 18.92
CA TYR A 429 -1.59 -4.45 19.20
C TYR A 429 -1.37 -3.04 18.64
N SER A 430 -2.47 -2.32 18.45
CA SER A 430 -2.49 -0.91 18.04
C SER A 430 -2.92 -0.05 19.23
N PHE A 431 -2.10 0.92 19.63
CA PHE A 431 -2.48 2.02 20.52
C PHE A 431 -2.83 3.23 19.65
N ASP A 432 -4.06 3.74 19.76
CA ASP A 432 -4.52 4.89 18.97
C ASP A 432 -4.54 6.17 19.83
N PRO A 433 -3.65 7.16 19.59
CA PRO A 433 -3.67 8.44 20.30
C PRO A 433 -4.98 9.22 20.14
N ARG A 434 -5.81 8.89 19.14
CA ARG A 434 -7.13 9.51 18.96
C ARG A 434 -8.05 9.28 20.16
N ASN A 435 -7.98 8.10 20.77
CA ASN A 435 -8.84 7.70 21.89
C ASN A 435 -8.03 7.23 23.12
N MET A 436 -6.70 7.34 23.10
CA MET A 436 -5.80 6.91 24.17
C MET A 436 -5.99 5.45 24.58
N ALA A 437 -6.34 4.58 23.62
CA ALA A 437 -6.77 3.22 23.89
C ALA A 437 -6.07 2.19 23.02
N ILE A 438 -6.15 0.92 23.44
CA ILE A 438 -5.85 -0.21 22.57
C ILE A 438 -7.01 -0.38 21.59
N ALA A 439 -6.75 -0.07 20.32
CA ALA A 439 -7.72 -0.04 19.23
C ALA A 439 -7.86 -1.39 18.51
N GLN A 440 -6.80 -2.21 18.53
CA GLN A 440 -6.79 -3.53 17.90
C GLN A 440 -5.78 -4.45 18.58
N VAL A 441 -6.07 -5.76 18.61
CA VAL A 441 -5.14 -6.81 19.02
C VAL A 441 -5.25 -7.96 18.02
N TRP A 442 -4.11 -8.46 17.53
CA TRP A 442 -4.07 -9.59 16.60
C TRP A 442 -2.87 -10.49 16.86
N ASP A 443 -2.93 -11.72 16.34
CA ASP A 443 -1.76 -12.59 16.28
C ASP A 443 -1.11 -12.62 14.90
N GLY A 444 0.21 -12.84 14.89
CA GLY A 444 1.07 -12.83 13.70
C GLY A 444 2.53 -12.50 14.07
N PRO A 445 3.51 -13.01 13.33
CA PRO A 445 4.93 -12.86 13.66
C PRO A 445 5.57 -11.56 13.12
N PHE A 446 4.80 -10.68 12.48
CA PHE A 446 5.31 -9.47 11.84
C PHE A 446 4.19 -8.44 11.64
N ILE A 447 4.58 -7.19 11.39
CA ILE A 447 3.69 -6.10 10.97
C ILE A 447 3.96 -5.78 9.49
N GLN A 448 2.93 -5.59 8.68
CA GLN A 448 3.10 -5.25 7.27
C GLN A 448 3.21 -3.72 7.08
N LYS A 449 4.22 -3.24 6.36
CA LYS A 449 4.54 -1.83 6.13
C LYS A 449 4.23 -1.36 4.70
N LYS A 450 3.07 -1.76 4.17
CA LYS A 450 2.72 -1.63 2.74
C LYS A 450 2.54 -0.17 2.26
N ASP A 451 1.91 0.68 3.05
CA ASP A 451 1.61 2.08 2.70
C ASP A 451 2.90 2.90 2.48
N GLN A 452 3.95 2.63 3.26
CA GLN A 452 5.20 3.41 3.27
C GLN A 452 6.23 2.93 2.26
N VAL A 453 6.27 1.64 1.94
CA VAL A 453 7.29 1.09 1.02
C VAL A 453 6.81 1.01 -0.44
N SER A 454 5.52 1.23 -0.69
CA SER A 454 4.96 1.30 -2.04
C SER A 454 5.12 2.71 -2.65
N ARG A 455 4.96 2.85 -3.98
CA ARG A 455 5.12 4.11 -4.73
C ARG A 455 4.09 5.22 -4.41
N GLY A 456 3.39 5.16 -3.28
CA GLY A 456 2.55 6.25 -2.80
C GLY A 456 1.05 6.17 -3.10
N LYS A 457 0.58 5.01 -3.58
CA LYS A 457 -0.85 4.68 -3.68
C LYS A 457 -1.20 3.39 -2.93
N GLY A 458 -0.30 2.92 -2.06
CA GLY A 458 -0.56 1.75 -1.23
C GLY A 458 -1.74 2.05 -0.32
N GLY A 459 -2.91 1.46 -0.60
CA GLY A 459 -3.99 1.42 0.38
C GLY A 459 -3.52 0.80 1.69
N ALA A 460 -4.30 1.02 2.74
CA ALA A 460 -4.02 0.59 4.11
C ALA A 460 -3.22 -0.72 4.23
N ALA A 461 -2.21 -0.70 5.09
CA ALA A 461 -1.52 -1.88 5.54
C ALA A 461 -2.49 -2.87 6.21
N GLN A 462 -2.03 -4.11 6.36
CA GLN A 462 -2.79 -5.16 7.03
C GLN A 462 -1.99 -5.67 8.23
N PRO A 463 -2.65 -6.26 9.24
CA PRO A 463 -1.96 -6.76 10.43
C PRO A 463 -0.88 -7.82 10.15
N GLY A 464 -0.93 -8.51 9.00
CA GLY A 464 0.09 -9.46 8.54
C GLY A 464 -0.50 -10.69 7.83
N TYR A 465 0.35 -11.54 7.25
CA TYR A 465 -0.08 -12.77 6.57
C TYR A 465 -0.66 -13.78 7.57
N LYS A 466 -1.89 -14.25 7.31
CA LYS A 466 -2.65 -15.17 8.18
C LYS A 466 -2.84 -14.69 9.62
N SER A 467 -2.73 -13.38 9.84
CA SER A 467 -3.05 -12.78 11.13
C SER A 467 -4.51 -13.01 11.51
N ARG A 468 -4.79 -13.10 12.81
CA ARG A 468 -6.15 -13.25 13.33
C ARG A 468 -6.44 -12.17 14.35
N ASP A 469 -7.54 -11.46 14.13
CA ASP A 469 -7.97 -10.34 14.97
C ASP A 469 -8.80 -10.85 16.16
N TYR A 470 -8.48 -10.38 17.37
CA TYR A 470 -9.24 -10.66 18.58
C TYR A 470 -10.52 -9.82 18.70
N GLN A 471 -10.73 -8.86 17.78
CA GLN A 471 -11.85 -7.93 17.76
C GLN A 471 -11.99 -7.16 19.08
N ILE A 472 -10.85 -6.72 19.61
CA ILE A 472 -10.73 -5.89 20.80
C ILE A 472 -10.48 -4.46 20.32
N SER A 473 -11.35 -3.54 20.71
CA SER A 473 -11.22 -2.10 20.46
C SER A 473 -11.63 -1.33 21.71
N ASN A 474 -11.15 -0.09 21.83
CA ASN A 474 -11.44 0.80 22.95
C ASN A 474 -11.07 0.24 24.33
N LEU A 475 -10.14 -0.73 24.39
CA LEU A 475 -9.66 -1.25 25.66
C LEU A 475 -8.79 -0.19 26.33
N PHE A 476 -9.14 0.15 27.57
CA PHE A 476 -8.58 1.25 28.35
C PHE A 476 -8.86 2.64 27.78
N GLN A 477 -9.91 2.82 26.97
CA GLN A 477 -10.32 4.17 26.58
C GLN A 477 -10.76 4.96 27.82
N PRO A 478 -10.11 6.10 28.13
CA PRO A 478 -10.45 6.87 29.32
C PRO A 478 -11.75 7.66 29.14
N PHE A 479 -12.44 7.89 30.26
CA PHE A 479 -13.52 8.85 30.36
C PHE A 479 -12.98 10.20 30.84
N ASP A 480 -13.51 11.30 30.31
CA ASP A 480 -13.22 12.65 30.81
C ASP A 480 -14.05 13.00 32.06
N ALA A 481 -13.82 14.19 32.62
CA ALA A 481 -14.52 14.70 33.79
C ALA A 481 -16.05 14.87 33.59
N LYS A 482 -16.54 14.85 32.35
CA LYS A 482 -17.98 14.87 32.03
C LYS A 482 -18.57 13.46 31.95
N GLY A 483 -17.74 12.43 32.05
CA GLY A 483 -18.14 11.03 31.89
C GLY A 483 -18.30 10.61 30.44
N GLU A 484 -17.75 11.38 29.49
CA GLU A 484 -17.73 11.06 28.06
C GLU A 484 -16.43 10.34 27.71
N LEU A 485 -16.45 9.45 26.72
CA LEU A 485 -15.23 8.79 26.25
C LEU A 485 -14.35 9.80 25.50
N VAL A 486 -13.04 9.80 25.78
CA VAL A 486 -12.08 10.63 25.06
C VAL A 486 -12.11 10.30 23.57
N ASP A 487 -12.36 11.33 22.74
CA ASP A 487 -12.39 11.22 21.28
C ASP A 487 -11.79 12.47 20.62
N LEU A 488 -10.63 12.30 19.99
CA LEU A 488 -9.93 13.35 19.24
C LEU A 488 -10.14 13.22 17.72
N SER A 489 -11.25 12.63 17.29
CA SER A 489 -11.54 12.39 15.86
C SER A 489 -11.59 13.68 15.00
N TYR A 490 -11.75 14.86 15.61
CA TYR A 490 -11.72 16.13 14.90
C TYR A 490 -10.31 16.53 14.38
N THR A 491 -9.23 15.99 14.98
CA THR A 491 -7.84 16.10 14.47
C THR A 491 -7.32 14.81 13.84
N SER A 492 -7.87 13.66 14.21
CA SER A 492 -7.43 12.35 13.73
C SER A 492 -8.61 11.46 13.38
N PRO A 493 -9.21 11.59 12.20
CA PRO A 493 -10.35 10.79 11.84
C PRO A 493 -10.02 9.28 11.81
N PRO A 494 -10.98 8.41 12.16
CA PRO A 494 -10.78 6.95 12.20
C PRO A 494 -10.71 6.27 10.83
N ALA A 495 -11.06 6.98 9.76
CA ALA A 495 -11.04 6.46 8.40
C ALA A 495 -10.49 7.50 7.43
N MET A 496 -9.60 7.05 6.53
CA MET A 496 -8.95 7.93 5.56
C MET A 496 -9.92 8.45 4.47
N PHE A 497 -10.94 7.69 4.09
CA PHE A 497 -11.79 7.98 2.92
C PHE A 497 -13.27 8.18 3.24
N ASP A 498 -13.59 8.93 4.31
CA ASP A 498 -14.97 9.32 4.60
C ASP A 498 -15.33 10.66 3.92
N VAL A 499 -16.10 10.57 2.83
CA VAL A 499 -16.56 11.74 2.06
C VAL A 499 -17.49 12.63 2.87
N LYS A 500 -18.42 12.04 3.64
CA LYS A 500 -19.41 12.79 4.42
C LYS A 500 -18.73 13.57 5.55
N GLN A 501 -17.75 12.94 6.19
CA GLN A 501 -16.93 13.62 7.19
C GLN A 501 -16.10 14.74 6.56
N SER A 502 -15.52 14.51 5.39
CA SER A 502 -14.78 15.54 4.64
C SER A 502 -15.65 16.75 4.33
N GLU A 503 -16.87 16.53 3.86
CA GLU A 503 -17.86 17.58 3.59
C GLU A 503 -18.23 18.35 4.85
N THR A 504 -18.36 17.66 5.99
CA THR A 504 -18.62 18.30 7.29
C THR A 504 -17.47 19.22 7.67
N PHE A 505 -16.23 18.72 7.56
CA PHE A 505 -15.04 19.47 7.96
C PHE A 505 -14.78 20.72 7.12
N VAL A 506 -14.98 20.66 5.80
CA VAL A 506 -14.73 21.83 4.93
C VAL A 506 -15.81 22.92 5.08
N ASN A 507 -16.97 22.58 5.64
CA ASN A 507 -18.05 23.52 5.94
C ASN A 507 -18.00 24.08 7.36
N ASP A 508 -17.17 23.51 8.23
CA ASP A 508 -16.96 23.97 9.59
C ASP A 508 -16.39 25.40 9.60
N LYS A 509 -16.91 26.23 10.51
CA LYS A 509 -16.48 27.63 10.73
C LYS A 509 -15.82 27.83 12.09
N ALA A 510 -15.71 26.78 12.90
CA ALA A 510 -15.08 26.84 14.19
C ALA A 510 -13.62 27.27 14.06
N ASP A 511 -13.13 28.00 15.07
CA ASP A 511 -11.69 28.23 15.20
C ASP A 511 -11.02 26.89 15.54
N PHE A 512 -10.27 26.35 14.58
CA PHE A 512 -9.64 25.05 14.70
C PHE A 512 -8.70 24.97 15.90
N MET A 513 -7.83 25.98 16.08
CA MET A 513 -6.85 25.97 17.17
C MET A 513 -7.54 26.11 18.53
N LYS A 514 -8.57 26.95 18.63
CA LYS A 514 -9.37 27.06 19.86
C LYS A 514 -10.05 25.74 20.21
N THR A 515 -10.59 25.03 19.21
CA THR A 515 -11.26 23.74 19.38
C THR A 515 -10.29 22.67 19.87
N VAL A 516 -9.13 22.55 19.21
CA VAL A 516 -8.10 21.56 19.57
C VAL A 516 -7.47 21.82 20.92
N ASN A 517 -7.22 23.09 21.27
CA ASN A 517 -6.67 23.45 22.58
C ASN A 517 -7.68 23.25 23.73
N ALA A 518 -8.97 23.07 23.43
CA ALA A 518 -10.02 22.82 24.41
C ALA A 518 -10.31 21.33 24.64
N TYR A 519 -9.60 20.42 23.97
CA TYR A 519 -9.77 19.00 24.22
C TYR A 519 -9.47 18.64 25.67
N PRO A 520 -10.26 17.72 26.27
CA PRO A 520 -10.04 17.26 27.63
C PRO A 520 -8.84 16.30 27.71
N ALA A 521 -8.17 15.95 26.62
CA ALA A 521 -7.07 15.01 26.65
C ALA A 521 -5.95 15.40 25.68
N LYS A 522 -4.72 15.00 26.01
CA LYS A 522 -3.54 15.20 25.16
C LYS A 522 -2.60 14.00 25.23
N PHE A 523 -2.09 13.59 24.08
CA PHE A 523 -1.05 12.56 24.01
C PHE A 523 0.29 13.20 24.34
N LEU A 524 1.02 12.64 25.31
CA LEU A 524 2.31 13.19 25.75
C LEU A 524 3.49 12.53 25.03
N GLY A 525 3.35 11.27 24.62
CA GLY A 525 4.40 10.55 23.91
C GLY A 525 4.44 9.05 24.22
N VAL A 526 5.49 8.40 23.77
CA VAL A 526 5.72 6.96 23.99
C VAL A 526 7.20 6.73 24.28
N ASP A 527 7.49 6.20 25.47
CA ASP A 527 8.85 5.83 25.81
C ASP A 527 9.14 4.43 25.25
N THR A 528 10.28 4.29 24.59
CA THR A 528 10.77 3.07 23.95
C THR A 528 12.13 2.68 24.52
N PRO A 529 12.22 2.23 25.79
CA PRO A 529 13.49 1.73 26.31
C PRO A 529 13.99 0.60 25.43
N LYS A 530 15.28 0.60 25.12
CA LYS A 530 15.89 -0.35 24.20
C LYS A 530 15.49 -1.78 24.53
N GLN A 531 14.93 -2.48 23.54
CA GLN A 531 14.55 -3.89 23.64
C GLN A 531 13.49 -4.22 24.72
N LYS A 532 12.75 -3.22 25.23
CA LYS A 532 11.66 -3.40 26.20
C LYS A 532 10.31 -2.99 25.61
N VAL A 533 9.23 -3.40 26.29
CA VAL A 533 7.87 -3.03 25.89
C VAL A 533 7.69 -1.50 26.03
N PRO A 534 7.11 -0.82 25.03
CA PRO A 534 6.92 0.63 25.07
C PRO A 534 5.90 1.06 26.14
N THR A 535 6.05 2.29 26.62
CA THR A 535 5.15 2.91 27.61
C THR A 535 4.50 4.15 27.01
N PHE A 536 3.17 4.12 26.85
CA PHE A 536 2.40 5.25 26.32
C PHE A 536 2.04 6.22 27.43
N ARG A 537 2.23 7.51 27.19
CA ARG A 537 1.95 8.59 28.15
C ARG A 537 0.92 9.55 27.58
N TYR A 538 -0.10 9.86 28.36
CA TYR A 538 -1.12 10.84 27.99
C TYR A 538 -1.71 11.51 29.25
N GLN A 539 -2.41 12.62 29.04
CA GLN A 539 -3.17 13.29 30.07
C GLN A 539 -4.66 13.31 29.68
N VAL A 540 -5.53 13.13 30.67
CA VAL A 540 -6.98 13.33 30.59
C VAL A 540 -7.39 14.26 31.72
N ASP A 541 -7.97 15.39 31.39
CA ASP A 541 -8.16 16.55 32.25
C ASP A 541 -6.85 16.90 32.97
N ASP A 542 -6.82 16.79 34.31
CA ASP A 542 -5.61 17.01 35.12
C ASP A 542 -4.90 15.70 35.53
N ASN A 543 -5.38 14.54 35.07
CA ASN A 543 -4.82 13.23 35.37
C ASN A 543 -3.74 12.84 34.36
N GLU A 544 -2.55 12.43 34.83
CA GLU A 544 -1.51 11.85 33.98
C GLU A 544 -1.53 10.31 34.06
N VAL A 545 -1.43 9.68 32.90
CA VAL A 545 -1.44 8.22 32.74
C VAL A 545 -0.22 7.79 31.94
N ALA A 546 0.54 6.84 32.48
CA ALA A 546 1.54 6.06 31.76
C ALA A 546 1.13 4.59 31.76
N VAL A 547 1.11 3.94 30.60
CA VAL A 547 0.67 2.55 30.46
C VAL A 547 1.64 1.73 29.60
N THR A 548 2.02 0.56 30.13
CA THR A 548 2.76 -0.48 29.41
C THR A 548 1.83 -1.68 29.23
N VAL A 549 1.68 -2.20 28.02
CA VAL A 549 0.85 -3.39 27.73
C VAL A 549 1.72 -4.49 27.14
N ASN A 550 1.77 -5.63 27.83
CA ASN A 550 2.41 -6.84 27.37
C ASN A 550 1.40 -7.97 27.23
N ILE A 551 1.50 -8.74 26.16
CA ILE A 551 0.66 -9.92 25.91
C ILE A 551 1.58 -11.10 25.66
N SER A 552 1.51 -12.10 26.54
CA SER A 552 2.37 -13.27 26.47
C SER A 552 1.99 -14.20 25.31
N LYS A 553 2.88 -15.15 25.00
CA LYS A 553 2.60 -16.19 24.00
C LYS A 553 1.36 -17.04 24.37
N SER A 554 1.09 -17.22 25.67
CA SER A 554 -0.11 -17.88 26.22
C SER A 554 -1.37 -17.00 26.20
N SER A 555 -1.33 -15.84 25.53
CA SER A 555 -2.42 -14.88 25.44
C SER A 555 -2.85 -14.28 26.78
N GLU A 556 -1.92 -14.19 27.74
CA GLU A 556 -2.13 -13.46 29.00
C GLU A 556 -1.77 -11.99 28.78
N LEU A 557 -2.74 -11.11 28.98
CA LEU A 557 -2.58 -9.67 28.94
C LEU A 557 -2.19 -9.18 30.34
N LEU A 558 -1.08 -8.46 30.42
CA LEU A 558 -0.65 -7.71 31.59
C LEU A 558 -0.43 -6.26 31.18
N ALA A 559 -1.28 -5.37 31.69
CA ALA A 559 -1.07 -3.93 31.60
C ALA A 559 -0.60 -3.40 32.96
N SER A 560 0.42 -2.54 32.94
CA SER A 560 0.95 -1.85 34.12
C SER A 560 0.77 -0.35 33.92
N PHE A 561 0.28 0.33 34.95
CA PHE A 561 -0.04 1.73 34.95
C PHE A 561 0.74 2.46 36.06
N ASP A 562 1.34 3.58 35.69
CA ASP A 562 1.79 4.61 36.62
C ASP A 562 0.91 5.85 36.42
N LEU A 563 0.28 6.30 37.50
CA LEU A 563 -0.86 7.22 37.48
C LEU A 563 -0.63 8.36 38.45
N LYS A 564 -0.86 9.58 38.00
CA LYS A 564 -1.00 10.77 38.87
C LYS A 564 -2.40 11.33 38.68
N LEU A 565 -3.31 10.90 39.53
CA LEU A 565 -4.74 11.20 39.41
C LEU A 565 -5.11 12.33 40.37
N LYS A 566 -5.48 13.49 39.86
CA LYS A 566 -6.06 14.60 40.63
C LYS A 566 -7.53 14.38 40.95
N SER A 567 -8.23 13.61 40.12
CA SER A 567 -9.62 13.18 40.33
C SER A 567 -9.74 11.67 40.13
N GLU A 568 -10.92 11.11 40.38
CA GLU A 568 -11.25 9.76 39.92
C GLU A 568 -11.05 9.66 38.39
N GLN A 569 -10.51 8.53 37.93
CA GLN A 569 -10.32 8.23 36.51
C GLN A 569 -10.96 6.88 36.19
N ALA A 570 -11.81 6.85 35.17
CA ALA A 570 -12.41 5.62 34.67
C ALA A 570 -11.85 5.25 33.29
N PHE A 571 -11.76 3.95 33.02
CA PHE A 571 -11.33 3.36 31.75
C PHE A 571 -12.35 2.33 31.26
N ALA A 572 -12.64 2.32 29.96
CA ALA A 572 -13.55 1.37 29.34
C ALA A 572 -12.94 -0.03 29.23
N ILE A 573 -13.70 -1.05 29.64
CA ILE A 573 -13.36 -2.47 29.53
C ILE A 573 -14.38 -3.15 28.58
N PRO A 574 -13.95 -3.63 27.40
CA PRO A 574 -14.87 -4.19 26.41
C PRO A 574 -15.58 -5.45 26.94
N ALA A 575 -16.92 -5.41 26.99
CA ALA A 575 -17.74 -6.47 27.56
C ALA A 575 -17.61 -7.79 26.78
N GLY A 576 -17.37 -8.89 27.49
CA GLY A 576 -17.30 -10.24 26.92
C GLY A 576 -16.10 -10.49 25.98
N LYS A 577 -15.09 -9.61 25.99
CA LYS A 577 -13.90 -9.70 25.13
C LYS A 577 -12.64 -10.16 25.86
N LEU A 578 -12.68 -10.24 27.18
CA LEU A 578 -11.56 -10.62 28.04
C LEU A 578 -12.05 -11.62 29.09
N ASP A 579 -11.24 -12.64 29.35
CA ASP A 579 -11.48 -13.63 30.40
C ASP A 579 -10.59 -13.35 31.62
N LYS A 580 -11.03 -13.78 32.81
CA LYS A 580 -10.24 -13.76 34.06
C LYS A 580 -9.66 -12.37 34.40
N VAL A 581 -10.45 -11.33 34.22
CA VAL A 581 -10.03 -9.95 34.52
C VAL A 581 -9.75 -9.79 36.02
N GLN A 582 -8.57 -9.26 36.35
CA GLN A 582 -8.12 -8.95 37.71
C GLN A 582 -7.42 -7.59 37.71
N VAL A 583 -7.70 -6.78 38.73
CA VAL A 583 -7.06 -5.47 38.93
C VAL A 583 -6.42 -5.43 40.31
N SER A 584 -5.24 -4.81 40.43
CA SER A 584 -4.57 -4.67 41.73
C SER A 584 -5.03 -3.45 42.52
N HIS A 585 -5.69 -2.49 41.86
CA HIS A 585 -6.23 -1.28 42.47
C HIS A 585 -7.50 -0.82 41.74
N GLY A 586 -8.34 -0.03 42.40
CA GLY A 586 -9.63 0.40 41.86
C GLY A 586 -10.70 -0.69 41.85
N GLU A 587 -11.85 -0.38 41.24
CA GLU A 587 -13.00 -1.27 41.14
C GLU A 587 -13.45 -1.48 39.68
N LEU A 588 -13.97 -2.68 39.38
CA LEU A 588 -14.61 -2.99 38.10
C LEU A 588 -16.12 -2.89 38.29
N ARG A 589 -16.75 -1.94 37.59
CA ARG A 589 -18.21 -1.72 37.66
C ARG A 589 -18.75 -1.28 36.31
N ASP A 590 -19.85 -1.89 35.87
CA ASP A 590 -20.59 -1.53 34.65
C ASP A 590 -19.73 -1.41 33.38
N GLY A 591 -18.78 -2.34 33.20
CA GLY A 591 -17.86 -2.32 32.05
C GLY A 591 -16.79 -1.23 32.12
N LYS A 592 -16.59 -0.62 33.29
CA LYS A 592 -15.54 0.36 33.57
C LYS A 592 -14.57 -0.17 34.62
N TRP A 593 -13.31 0.23 34.51
CA TRP A 593 -12.34 0.15 35.58
C TRP A 593 -12.13 1.55 36.16
N ILE A 594 -12.46 1.72 37.44
CA ILE A 594 -12.53 3.01 38.12
C ILE A 594 -11.43 3.07 39.16
N LEU A 595 -10.59 4.11 39.10
CA LEU A 595 -9.44 4.32 39.96
C LEU A 595 -9.61 5.63 40.75
N PRO A 596 -9.42 5.62 42.08
CA PRO A 596 -9.57 6.81 42.90
C PRO A 596 -8.42 7.80 42.68
N ALA A 597 -8.64 9.08 43.01
CA ALA A 597 -7.60 10.10 43.01
C ALA A 597 -6.40 9.69 43.90
N GLY A 598 -5.19 10.09 43.50
CA GLY A 598 -3.94 9.75 44.18
C GLY A 598 -2.80 9.51 43.20
N GLU A 599 -1.59 9.33 43.75
CA GLU A 599 -0.44 8.83 43.00
C GLU A 599 -0.37 7.31 43.19
N HIS A 600 -0.41 6.58 42.08
CA HIS A 600 -0.39 5.13 42.08
C HIS A 600 0.69 4.64 41.13
N SER A 601 1.55 3.73 41.59
CA SER A 601 2.63 3.17 40.78
C SER A 601 2.48 1.66 40.68
N ALA A 602 2.87 1.09 39.54
CA ALA A 602 2.78 -0.33 39.24
C ALA A 602 1.36 -0.92 39.45
N VAL A 603 0.31 -0.15 39.13
CA VAL A 603 -1.07 -0.64 39.14
C VAL A 603 -1.25 -1.59 37.98
N THR A 604 -1.67 -2.83 38.26
CA THR A 604 -1.78 -3.88 37.24
C THR A 604 -3.23 -4.20 36.88
N PHE A 605 -3.44 -4.42 35.59
CA PHE A 605 -4.63 -5.04 35.03
C PHE A 605 -4.21 -6.33 34.32
N LYS A 606 -4.76 -7.47 34.75
CA LYS A 606 -4.47 -8.79 34.20
C LYS A 606 -5.74 -9.36 33.57
N ALA A 607 -5.61 -9.98 32.40
CA ALA A 607 -6.68 -10.70 31.74
C ALA A 607 -6.12 -11.79 30.81
N THR A 608 -7.00 -12.62 30.26
CA THR A 608 -6.65 -13.56 29.18
C THR A 608 -7.46 -13.22 27.94
N LEU A 609 -6.82 -13.24 26.77
CA LEU A 609 -7.53 -13.09 25.50
C LEU A 609 -8.29 -14.38 25.19
N PRO A 610 -9.51 -14.30 24.62
CA PRO A 610 -10.28 -15.47 24.26
C PRO A 610 -9.59 -16.27 23.15
N PRO A 611 -9.77 -17.60 23.09
CA PRO A 611 -9.16 -18.42 22.06
C PRO A 611 -9.74 -18.08 20.68
N LEU A 612 -8.86 -17.84 19.71
CA LEU A 612 -9.24 -17.68 18.31
C LEU A 612 -9.33 -19.02 17.59
N SER A 613 -10.26 -19.10 16.66
CA SER A 613 -10.44 -20.27 15.81
C SER A 613 -9.20 -20.50 14.91
N GLY A 614 -8.80 -21.76 14.71
CA GLY A 614 -7.60 -22.13 13.94
C GLY A 614 -6.29 -22.08 14.74
N SER A 615 -5.15 -22.24 14.06
CA SER A 615 -3.81 -22.18 14.66
C SER A 615 -3.14 -20.85 14.37
N ARG A 616 -2.35 -20.35 15.34
CA ARG A 616 -1.50 -19.15 15.15
C ARG A 616 -0.46 -19.45 14.07
N TYR A 617 -0.18 -18.47 13.21
CA TYR A 617 0.93 -18.54 12.27
C TYR A 617 2.23 -18.16 13.01
N PRO A 618 3.14 -19.11 13.27
CA PRO A 618 4.36 -18.81 14.02
C PRO A 618 5.43 -18.19 13.12
N SER A 619 6.36 -17.43 13.71
CA SER A 619 7.58 -17.00 13.02
C SER A 619 8.45 -18.21 12.64
N ASP A 620 8.90 -18.27 11.39
CA ASP A 620 9.88 -19.24 10.88
C ASP A 620 11.27 -18.62 10.65
N VAL A 621 11.47 -17.37 11.08
CA VAL A 621 12.73 -16.63 10.90
C VAL A 621 13.83 -17.22 11.77
N ALA A 622 14.87 -17.77 11.13
CA ALA A 622 15.98 -18.41 11.84
C ALA A 622 16.93 -17.40 12.50
N ALA A 623 17.21 -16.27 11.85
CA ALA A 623 18.16 -15.25 12.33
C ALA A 623 17.67 -14.57 13.62
N SER A 624 18.61 -14.12 14.45
CA SER A 624 18.34 -13.28 15.63
C SER A 624 18.59 -11.81 15.33
N GLU A 625 17.92 -10.93 16.06
CA GLU A 625 18.03 -9.48 15.92
C GLU A 625 19.40 -8.97 16.38
N SER A 626 20.04 -8.13 15.58
CA SER A 626 21.29 -7.46 15.89
C SER A 626 21.18 -5.95 15.66
N TYR A 627 21.54 -5.17 16.69
CA TYR A 627 21.61 -3.71 16.63
C TYR A 627 23.07 -3.22 16.67
N ALA A 628 24.01 -4.08 16.25
CA ALA A 628 25.42 -3.73 16.18
C ALA A 628 25.67 -2.60 15.16
N PRO A 629 26.68 -1.74 15.39
CA PRO A 629 27.06 -0.70 14.44
C PRO A 629 27.42 -1.27 13.07
N GLN A 630 27.09 -0.53 12.00
CA GLN A 630 27.33 -0.93 10.61
C GLN A 630 28.17 0.10 9.88
N LYS A 631 29.20 -0.31 9.13
CA LYS A 631 30.11 0.65 8.47
C LYS A 631 29.41 1.45 7.36
N LEU A 632 29.67 2.76 7.33
CA LEU A 632 29.41 3.63 6.20
C LEU A 632 30.67 3.72 5.34
N LEU A 633 30.61 3.17 4.13
CA LEU A 633 31.69 3.24 3.16
C LEU A 633 31.31 4.18 2.02
N TRP A 634 32.26 5.04 1.63
CA TRP A 634 32.15 5.92 0.48
C TRP A 634 32.96 5.35 -0.69
N GLN A 635 32.35 5.27 -1.86
CA GLN A 635 32.98 4.73 -3.07
C GLN A 635 32.72 5.67 -4.25
N PRO A 636 33.61 5.80 -5.24
CA PRO A 636 33.33 6.57 -6.45
C PRO A 636 32.01 6.12 -7.09
N SER A 637 31.17 7.09 -7.49
CA SER A 637 29.87 6.75 -8.07
C SER A 637 30.03 6.00 -9.38
N LYS A 638 29.19 4.97 -9.59
CA LYS A 638 29.20 4.17 -10.83
C LYS A 638 28.55 4.90 -12.00
N LYS A 639 27.70 5.87 -11.70
CA LYS A 639 26.94 6.62 -12.70
C LYS A 639 27.70 7.87 -13.11
N GLU A 640 27.78 8.08 -14.41
CA GLU A 640 28.35 9.30 -14.98
C GLU A 640 27.45 10.49 -14.68
N ALA A 641 28.05 11.58 -14.20
CA ALA A 641 27.36 12.79 -13.80
C ALA A 641 28.12 14.01 -14.32
N THR A 642 27.40 15.09 -14.59
CA THR A 642 27.99 16.34 -15.10
C THR A 642 28.12 17.35 -13.97
N LEU A 643 29.36 17.70 -13.64
CA LEU A 643 29.76 18.63 -12.56
C LEU A 643 30.88 19.54 -13.08
N PRO A 644 31.13 20.72 -12.50
CA PRO A 644 32.36 21.47 -12.73
C PRO A 644 33.61 20.64 -12.41
N GLU A 645 34.70 20.92 -13.11
CA GLU A 645 36.00 20.33 -12.82
C GLU A 645 36.42 20.61 -11.36
N GLY A 646 37.05 19.64 -10.71
CA GLY A 646 37.42 19.69 -9.29
C GLY A 646 36.37 19.12 -8.32
N TYR A 647 35.23 18.65 -8.82
CA TYR A 647 34.24 17.93 -8.01
C TYR A 647 34.11 16.47 -8.46
N ARG A 648 33.74 15.60 -7.53
CA ARG A 648 33.37 14.20 -7.82
C ARG A 648 32.21 13.75 -6.93
N ILE A 649 31.49 12.72 -7.36
CA ILE A 649 30.42 12.08 -6.58
C ILE A 649 30.92 10.75 -6.00
N GLU A 650 30.55 10.49 -4.75
CA GLU A 650 30.75 9.22 -4.08
C GLU A 650 29.40 8.66 -3.57
N ASP A 651 29.19 7.36 -3.71
CA ASP A 651 28.04 6.62 -3.21
C ASP A 651 28.33 6.11 -1.79
N GLY A 652 27.38 6.31 -0.87
CA GLY A 652 27.45 5.85 0.51
C GLY A 652 26.67 4.55 0.72
N THR A 653 27.24 3.58 1.44
CA THR A 653 26.54 2.33 1.76
C THR A 653 25.39 2.57 2.78
N PRO A 654 24.14 2.24 2.45
CA PRO A 654 23.03 2.32 3.39
C PRO A 654 23.11 1.22 4.46
N PRO A 655 22.53 1.42 5.65
CA PRO A 655 22.42 0.37 6.67
C PRO A 655 21.40 -0.71 6.28
N THR A 656 21.47 -1.85 6.95
CA THR A 656 20.52 -2.96 6.90
C THR A 656 19.64 -3.00 8.15
N ASP A 657 18.52 -3.73 8.08
CA ASP A 657 17.65 -3.95 9.24
C ASP A 657 18.32 -4.89 10.28
N PRO A 658 17.74 -5.07 11.49
CA PRO A 658 18.33 -5.93 12.51
C PRO A 658 18.53 -7.40 12.12
N PHE A 659 17.99 -7.85 10.99
CA PHE A 659 18.16 -9.19 10.44
C PHE A 659 19.13 -9.22 9.24
N GLY A 660 19.80 -8.11 8.94
CA GLY A 660 20.73 -7.97 7.81
C GLY A 660 20.04 -7.82 6.46
N ARG A 661 18.75 -7.47 6.42
CA ARG A 661 18.01 -7.27 5.17
C ARG A 661 18.17 -5.84 4.67
N GLU A 662 18.17 -5.67 3.35
CA GLU A 662 18.20 -4.36 2.71
C GLU A 662 17.00 -3.51 3.14
N LEU A 663 17.28 -2.25 3.48
CA LEU A 663 16.27 -1.25 3.79
C LEU A 663 15.99 -0.38 2.58
N MET A 664 14.73 0.02 2.39
CA MET A 664 14.43 1.21 1.59
C MET A 664 14.95 2.41 2.38
N PHE A 665 16.16 2.87 2.07
CA PHE A 665 16.83 3.93 2.82
C PHE A 665 16.70 5.26 2.09
N GLU A 666 15.71 6.07 2.49
CA GLU A 666 15.45 7.41 1.96
C GLU A 666 15.90 8.47 3.00
N PRO A 667 17.16 8.94 2.99
CA PRO A 667 17.70 9.81 4.04
C PRO A 667 17.29 11.28 3.82
N LEU A 668 16.03 11.60 4.15
CA LEU A 668 15.42 12.89 3.79
C LEU A 668 15.53 13.96 4.88
N GLY A 669 15.95 13.60 6.10
CA GLY A 669 16.49 14.56 7.07
C GLY A 669 17.96 14.23 7.31
N ILE A 670 18.83 15.23 7.22
CA ILE A 670 20.27 15.12 7.49
C ILE A 670 20.64 16.35 8.31
N GLU A 671 21.34 16.16 9.42
CA GLU A 671 21.89 17.21 10.29
C GLU A 671 23.25 16.77 10.82
N PHE A 672 24.13 17.73 11.14
CA PHE A 672 25.43 17.46 11.75
C PHE A 672 25.53 18.15 13.11
N HIS A 673 26.16 17.47 14.07
CA HIS A 673 26.45 18.04 15.38
C HIS A 673 27.79 17.49 15.89
N GLN A 674 28.76 18.38 16.11
CA GLN A 674 30.09 18.05 16.67
C GLN A 674 30.80 16.85 16.00
N GLY A 675 30.68 16.71 14.68
CA GLY A 675 31.32 15.64 13.90
C GLY A 675 30.47 14.37 13.73
N GLU A 676 29.34 14.26 14.43
CA GLU A 676 28.35 13.22 14.23
C GLU A 676 27.30 13.65 13.20
N ALA A 677 26.71 12.69 12.49
CA ALA A 677 25.58 12.94 11.59
C ALA A 677 24.31 12.26 12.11
N PHE A 678 23.16 12.92 11.97
CA PHE A 678 21.85 12.36 12.23
C PHE A 678 21.05 12.31 10.94
N VAL A 679 20.38 11.18 10.70
CA VAL A 679 19.68 10.89 9.46
C VAL A 679 18.29 10.35 9.75
N SER A 680 17.24 11.07 9.32
CA SER A 680 15.86 10.61 9.42
C SER A 680 15.42 10.09 8.08
N THR A 681 14.68 9.00 8.09
CA THR A 681 14.22 8.35 6.87
C THR A 681 12.71 8.25 6.84
N ARG A 682 12.16 8.08 5.63
CA ARG A 682 10.72 7.85 5.51
C ARG A 682 10.30 6.47 6.01
N THR A 683 11.14 5.45 5.84
CA THR A 683 10.76 4.03 5.92
C THR A 683 11.60 3.22 6.89
N ALA A 684 12.77 3.71 7.27
CA ALA A 684 13.83 2.95 7.94
C ALA A 684 14.20 3.48 9.34
N GLY A 685 13.39 4.38 9.93
CA GLY A 685 13.67 4.97 11.25
C GLY A 685 14.67 6.13 11.21
N ILE A 686 15.26 6.43 12.37
CA ILE A 686 16.23 7.49 12.61
C ILE A 686 17.58 6.85 12.93
N TRP A 687 18.63 7.32 12.26
CA TRP A 687 19.98 6.79 12.35
C TRP A 687 20.96 7.88 12.77
N LYS A 688 22.03 7.44 13.42
CA LYS A 688 23.17 8.26 13.79
C LYS A 688 24.43 7.68 13.15
N VAL A 689 25.34 8.53 12.68
CA VAL A 689 26.68 8.14 12.23
C VAL A 689 27.69 8.65 13.25
N VAL A 690 28.41 7.71 13.86
CA VAL A 690 29.49 7.97 14.82
C VAL A 690 30.72 7.21 14.31
N ASP A 691 31.84 7.91 14.15
CA ASP A 691 33.10 7.32 13.67
C ASP A 691 32.97 6.50 12.36
N GLY A 692 32.12 6.96 11.44
CA GLY A 692 31.87 6.29 10.17
C GLY A 692 31.02 5.01 10.29
N GLU A 693 30.30 4.81 11.40
CA GLU A 693 29.40 3.69 11.60
C GLU A 693 27.96 4.16 11.85
N TRP A 694 27.02 3.56 11.12
CA TRP A 694 25.59 3.67 11.32
C TRP A 694 25.16 2.98 12.63
N ARG A 695 24.34 3.70 13.41
CA ARG A 695 23.66 3.22 14.61
C ARG A 695 22.19 3.58 14.51
N LEU A 696 21.29 2.62 14.76
CA LEU A 696 19.86 2.90 14.79
C LEU A 696 19.55 3.67 16.07
N PHE A 697 19.13 4.93 15.92
CA PHE A 697 18.84 5.84 17.03
C PHE A 697 17.39 5.71 17.51
N ALA A 698 16.44 5.55 16.58
CA ALA A 698 15.05 5.29 16.92
C ALA A 698 14.30 4.59 15.78
N GLU A 699 13.49 3.59 16.10
CA GLU A 699 12.53 2.98 15.17
C GLU A 699 11.14 3.63 15.24
N GLY A 700 10.13 3.14 14.51
CA GLY A 700 8.75 3.61 14.68
C GLY A 700 8.49 5.08 14.32
N ALA A 701 9.38 5.71 13.55
CA ALA A 701 9.14 7.02 12.97
C ALA A 701 8.18 6.90 11.76
N TYR A 702 7.29 7.89 11.55
CA TYR A 702 6.30 7.87 10.47
C TYR A 702 6.62 8.86 9.35
N GLU A 703 7.28 8.35 8.32
CA GLU A 703 7.69 9.09 7.13
C GLU A 703 8.40 10.42 7.44
N SER A 704 9.44 10.37 8.27
CA SER A 704 10.20 11.57 8.68
C SER A 704 11.05 12.12 7.54
N ILE A 705 10.90 13.42 7.26
CA ILE A 705 11.60 14.10 6.15
C ILE A 705 12.34 15.39 6.57
N GLY A 706 12.50 15.61 7.87
CA GLY A 706 13.31 16.69 8.39
C GLY A 706 13.52 16.54 9.90
N MET A 707 14.52 17.23 10.43
CA MET A 707 14.86 17.19 11.85
C MET A 707 15.62 18.43 12.29
N VAL A 708 15.75 18.62 13.60
CA VAL A 708 16.67 19.54 14.27
C VAL A 708 17.44 18.76 15.33
N VAL A 709 18.76 18.93 15.40
CA VAL A 709 19.59 18.36 16.46
C VAL A 709 19.82 19.42 17.54
N ASN A 710 19.23 19.21 18.73
CA ASN A 710 19.43 20.10 19.86
C ASN A 710 20.74 19.79 20.60
N SER A 711 21.10 18.50 20.70
CA SER A 711 22.34 18.01 21.32
C SER A 711 22.70 16.61 20.77
N PRO A 712 23.86 16.03 21.10
CA PRO A 712 24.23 14.66 20.69
C PRO A 712 23.25 13.57 21.14
N ASN A 713 22.38 13.88 22.10
CA ASN A 713 21.43 12.97 22.72
C ASN A 713 19.97 13.40 22.52
N GLU A 714 19.72 14.50 21.83
CA GLU A 714 18.37 15.03 21.65
C GLU A 714 18.15 15.58 20.24
N VAL A 715 17.16 15.01 19.56
CA VAL A 715 16.71 15.45 18.23
C VAL A 715 15.21 15.65 18.21
N VAL A 716 14.75 16.60 17.40
CA VAL A 716 13.34 16.79 17.09
C VAL A 716 13.12 16.44 15.64
N ILE A 717 12.20 15.51 15.37
CA ILE A 717 11.88 15.04 14.03
C ILE A 717 10.51 15.54 13.57
N GLY A 718 10.39 15.80 12.27
CA GLY A 718 9.14 16.13 11.60
C GLY A 718 8.56 14.90 10.92
N GLU A 719 7.48 14.37 11.48
CA GLU A 719 6.74 13.21 10.96
C GLU A 719 5.41 13.67 10.36
N LYS A 720 4.78 12.87 9.49
CA LYS A 720 3.47 13.26 8.89
C LYS A 720 2.40 13.58 9.92
N ALA A 721 2.45 12.89 11.05
CA ALA A 721 1.53 13.09 12.16
C ALA A 721 1.89 14.31 13.03
N GLY A 722 3.15 14.74 13.12
CA GLY A 722 3.49 15.84 14.04
C GLY A 722 4.99 15.97 14.30
N LEU A 723 5.32 16.75 15.32
CA LEU A 723 6.69 16.89 15.80
C LEU A 723 6.92 16.00 17.03
N THR A 724 7.98 15.21 16.98
CA THR A 724 8.38 14.31 18.07
C THR A 724 9.80 14.64 18.51
N ARG A 725 10.01 14.90 19.81
CA ARG A 725 11.34 14.99 20.42
C ARG A 725 11.78 13.61 20.87
N LEU A 726 12.98 13.20 20.46
CA LEU A 726 13.63 11.94 20.80
C LEU A 726 14.82 12.24 21.71
N ILE A 727 14.91 11.54 22.85
CA ILE A 727 15.97 11.75 23.84
C ILE A 727 16.61 10.41 24.19
N ASP A 728 17.91 10.33 23.96
CA ASP A 728 18.83 9.32 24.50
C ASP A 728 19.21 9.72 25.92
N SER A 729 18.61 9.04 26.89
CA SER A 729 18.69 9.39 28.31
C SER A 729 19.87 8.71 29.02
N ASP A 730 20.39 7.61 28.48
CA ASP A 730 21.47 6.82 29.09
C ASP A 730 22.78 6.82 28.27
N HIS A 731 22.80 7.57 27.16
CA HIS A 731 23.94 7.80 26.29
C HIS A 731 24.41 6.55 25.53
N ASP A 732 23.50 5.62 25.23
CA ASP A 732 23.82 4.38 24.52
C ASP A 732 23.61 4.45 22.99
N HIS A 733 23.27 5.63 22.47
CA HIS A 733 22.91 5.95 21.09
C HIS A 733 21.54 5.43 20.65
N TRP A 734 20.64 5.17 21.59
CA TRP A 734 19.23 4.88 21.39
C TRP A 734 18.37 5.96 22.06
N ALA A 735 17.22 6.30 21.48
CA ALA A 735 16.29 7.23 22.11
C ALA A 735 15.22 6.49 22.93
N GLU A 736 15.36 6.47 24.26
CA GLU A 736 14.38 5.86 25.16
C GLU A 736 13.12 6.71 25.26
N LYS A 737 13.23 8.03 25.25
CA LYS A 737 12.07 8.91 25.46
C LYS A 737 11.63 9.55 24.17
N ARG A 738 10.31 9.54 23.95
CA ARG A 738 9.68 10.25 22.84
C ARG A 738 8.58 11.15 23.37
N ILE A 739 8.69 12.43 23.10
CA ILE A 739 7.74 13.44 23.56
C ILE A 739 7.03 14.00 22.32
N ASN A 740 5.70 13.95 22.32
CA ASN A 740 4.90 14.66 21.32
C ASN A 740 5.02 16.16 21.63
N ILE A 741 5.65 16.92 20.74
CA ILE A 741 5.68 18.39 20.85
C ILE A 741 4.35 18.93 20.32
N THR A 742 3.94 18.53 19.12
CA THR A 742 2.64 18.95 18.60
C THR A 742 2.09 18.01 17.55
N ASP A 743 0.77 17.81 17.64
CA ASP A 743 -0.09 17.18 16.65
C ASP A 743 -1.35 18.00 16.38
N LYS A 744 -1.30 19.31 16.68
CA LYS A 744 -2.45 20.24 16.66
C LYS A 744 -2.86 20.66 15.24
N PHE A 745 -3.04 19.68 14.36
CA PHE A 745 -3.53 19.80 12.99
C PHE A 745 -4.18 18.49 12.55
N ARG A 746 -5.05 18.58 11.54
CA ARG A 746 -5.79 17.42 11.07
C ARG A 746 -4.90 16.52 10.21
N PHE A 747 -4.86 15.22 10.51
CA PHE A 747 -4.11 14.23 9.73
C PHE A 747 -4.98 13.01 9.43
N ASN A 748 -5.14 12.72 8.13
CA ASN A 748 -6.02 11.68 7.62
C ASN A 748 -5.25 10.44 7.13
N GLY A 749 -3.91 10.46 7.19
CA GLY A 749 -3.07 9.39 6.63
C GLY A 749 -2.87 9.48 5.12
N GLY A 750 -3.36 10.54 4.45
CA GLY A 750 -3.22 10.69 3.01
C GLY A 750 -1.76 10.68 2.57
N TYR A 751 -1.42 10.02 1.46
CA TYR A 751 -0.02 9.88 1.01
C TYR A 751 0.72 11.23 0.93
N HIS A 752 0.10 12.23 0.31
CA HIS A 752 0.68 13.57 0.15
C HIS A 752 0.56 14.47 1.39
N GLU A 753 0.02 14.03 2.52
CA GLU A 753 -0.09 14.84 3.74
C GLU A 753 1.25 14.95 4.50
N TYR A 754 2.29 15.40 3.81
CA TYR A 754 3.63 15.60 4.36
C TYR A 754 3.69 16.77 5.34
N LEU A 755 4.59 16.64 6.30
CA LEU A 755 5.09 17.72 7.13
C LEU A 755 6.54 17.95 6.73
N HIS A 756 6.88 19.15 6.26
CA HIS A 756 8.27 19.53 5.94
C HIS A 756 8.86 20.38 7.07
N GLY A 757 10.15 20.19 7.33
CA GLY A 757 10.84 20.68 8.52
C GLY A 757 10.94 19.60 9.62
N PRO A 758 11.16 19.98 10.89
CA PRO A 758 11.18 21.35 11.39
C PRO A 758 12.48 22.10 11.06
N ILE A 759 12.44 23.43 11.22
CA ILE A 759 13.62 24.29 11.43
C ILE A 759 13.47 24.98 12.80
N LYS A 760 14.59 25.32 13.46
CA LYS A 760 14.56 26.06 14.74
C LYS A 760 14.74 27.56 14.49
N TYR A 761 13.71 28.36 14.71
CA TYR A 761 13.70 29.80 14.48
C TYR A 761 13.21 30.55 15.72
N ASN A 762 14.03 31.46 16.25
CA ASN A 762 13.76 32.24 17.46
C ASN A 762 13.29 31.40 18.66
N GLY A 763 13.91 30.23 18.87
CA GLY A 763 13.57 29.30 19.95
C GLY A 763 12.43 28.33 19.65
N ASN A 764 11.62 28.58 18.61
CA ASN A 764 10.49 27.74 18.23
C ASN A 764 10.83 26.81 17.06
N TYR A 765 10.03 25.77 16.89
CA TYR A 765 10.05 24.88 15.73
C TYR A 765 9.03 25.32 14.70
N LEU A 766 9.49 25.63 13.50
CA LEU A 766 8.63 25.95 12.37
C LEU A 766 8.58 24.77 11.39
N PHE A 767 7.39 24.50 10.88
CA PHE A 767 7.14 23.42 9.92
C PHE A 767 5.96 23.78 9.01
N THR A 768 5.92 23.15 7.85
CA THR A 768 4.87 23.37 6.85
C THR A 768 4.06 22.10 6.60
N LEU A 769 2.76 22.28 6.34
CA LEU A 769 1.84 21.19 6.06
C LEU A 769 1.43 21.22 4.59
N ASN A 770 1.75 20.14 3.87
CA ASN A 770 1.35 19.97 2.48
C ASN A 770 -0.18 19.88 2.33
N LEU A 771 -0.72 20.30 1.19
CA LEU A 771 -2.07 19.95 0.78
C LEU A 771 -2.17 18.44 0.51
N SER A 772 -3.40 17.92 0.53
CA SER A 772 -3.69 16.50 0.31
C SER A 772 -4.01 16.24 -1.17
N HIS A 773 -3.50 15.15 -1.76
CA HIS A 773 -3.67 14.84 -3.19
C HIS A 773 -4.85 13.90 -3.45
N GLU A 774 -5.74 14.25 -4.38
CA GLU A 774 -6.87 13.43 -4.87
C GLU A 774 -7.79 12.87 -3.78
N VAL A 775 -7.83 13.57 -2.65
CA VAL A 775 -8.64 13.18 -1.51
C VAL A 775 -10.12 13.49 -1.79
N MET A 776 -10.97 12.46 -1.72
CA MET A 776 -12.42 12.63 -1.93
C MET A 776 -13.03 13.56 -0.87
N GLY A 777 -13.91 14.46 -1.31
CA GLY A 777 -14.56 15.47 -0.47
C GLY A 777 -13.68 16.64 -0.05
N ALA A 778 -12.39 16.69 -0.44
CA ALA A 778 -11.52 17.82 -0.13
C ALA A 778 -11.85 19.05 -1.00
N TYR A 779 -11.77 20.24 -0.39
CA TYR A 779 -11.85 21.52 -1.09
C TYR A 779 -10.56 21.80 -1.86
N LYS A 780 -10.67 22.26 -3.10
CA LYS A 780 -9.52 22.49 -4.01
C LYS A 780 -9.47 23.91 -4.60
N ALA A 781 -10.36 24.80 -4.15
CA ALA A 781 -10.53 26.15 -4.69
C ALA A 781 -10.65 26.20 -6.24
N GLY A 782 -11.32 25.22 -6.85
CA GLY A 782 -11.44 25.10 -8.31
C GLY A 782 -10.31 24.34 -9.02
N GLY A 783 -9.27 23.93 -8.28
CA GLY A 783 -8.20 23.05 -8.75
C GLY A 783 -8.63 21.59 -8.92
N ARG A 784 -7.77 20.78 -9.57
CA ARG A 784 -8.11 19.38 -9.93
C ARG A 784 -7.59 18.35 -8.91
N TYR A 785 -6.37 18.50 -8.41
CA TYR A 785 -5.65 17.44 -7.71
C TYR A 785 -5.48 17.73 -6.21
N MET A 786 -4.79 18.81 -5.86
CA MET A 786 -4.44 19.13 -4.47
C MET A 786 -5.58 19.86 -3.75
N GLY A 787 -5.87 19.46 -2.52
CA GLY A 787 -6.97 19.99 -1.72
C GLY A 787 -6.72 19.97 -0.21
N SER A 788 -7.68 20.50 0.55
CA SER A 788 -7.73 20.46 2.01
C SER A 788 -9.08 19.96 2.48
N ARG A 789 -9.10 19.19 3.57
CA ARG A 789 -10.31 18.85 4.33
C ARG A 789 -10.48 19.76 5.55
N GLY A 790 -9.86 20.94 5.52
CA GLY A 790 -9.62 21.78 6.68
C GLY A 790 -8.60 21.17 7.65
N GLY A 791 -8.37 21.88 8.76
CA GLY A 791 -7.42 21.48 9.80
C GLY A 791 -5.96 21.77 9.45
N LEU A 792 -5.72 22.92 8.80
CA LEU A 792 -4.44 23.59 8.61
C LEU A 792 -3.54 23.00 7.50
N ARG A 793 -4.10 22.28 6.53
CA ARG A 793 -3.36 21.90 5.31
C ARG A 793 -3.12 23.14 4.44
N GLY A 794 -1.89 23.34 3.97
CA GLY A 794 -1.47 24.55 3.26
C GLY A 794 -1.03 25.71 4.17
N TRP A 795 -0.69 25.41 5.42
CA TRP A 795 -0.19 26.36 6.42
C TRP A 795 1.26 26.06 6.84
N MET A 796 1.94 27.11 7.30
CA MET A 796 3.11 27.02 8.16
C MET A 796 2.68 27.26 9.61
N LEU A 797 3.19 26.44 10.52
CA LEU A 797 2.94 26.52 11.97
C LEU A 797 4.25 26.75 12.72
N SER A 798 4.13 27.37 13.89
CA SER A 798 5.22 27.58 14.85
C SER A 798 4.83 26.93 16.17
N SER A 799 5.70 26.11 16.75
CA SER A 799 5.48 25.50 18.06
C SER A 799 6.69 25.71 18.95
N ASP A 800 6.46 26.14 20.19
CA ASP A 800 7.53 26.16 21.19
C ASP A 800 7.92 24.76 21.66
N GLU A 801 8.89 24.69 22.57
CA GLU A 801 9.40 23.45 23.14
C GLU A 801 8.39 22.71 24.04
N GLN A 802 7.28 23.36 24.42
CA GLN A 802 6.22 22.84 25.28
C GLN A 802 4.96 22.42 24.50
N GLY A 803 4.92 22.66 23.19
CA GLY A 803 3.78 22.30 22.34
C GLY A 803 2.70 23.38 22.23
N ASN A 804 3.02 24.63 22.55
CA ASN A 804 2.16 25.77 22.26
C ASN A 804 2.33 26.12 20.78
N THR A 805 1.40 25.60 19.96
CA THR A 805 1.40 25.79 18.51
C THR A 805 0.54 26.99 18.11
N GLU A 806 1.05 27.80 17.18
CA GLU A 806 0.37 28.94 16.59
C GLU A 806 0.47 28.93 15.05
N LEU A 807 -0.46 29.62 14.39
CA LEU A 807 -0.42 29.85 12.95
C LEU A 807 0.70 30.84 12.61
N TYR A 808 1.52 30.54 11.60
CA TYR A 808 2.61 31.43 11.18
C TYR A 808 2.33 32.12 9.83
N ALA A 809 2.10 31.34 8.77
CA ALA A 809 1.82 31.85 7.42
C ALA A 809 0.93 30.86 6.64
N ASN A 810 0.36 31.29 5.51
CA ASN A 810 -0.54 30.46 4.70
C ASN A 810 -0.34 30.64 3.20
N GLY A 811 -1.08 29.86 2.41
CA GLY A 811 -1.02 29.92 0.96
C GLY A 811 -0.02 28.95 0.34
N PHE A 812 0.38 27.94 1.09
CA PHE A 812 1.30 26.90 0.62
C PHE A 812 0.53 25.81 -0.13
N ARG A 813 1.13 25.25 -1.19
CA ARG A 813 0.57 24.10 -1.90
C ARG A 813 1.27 22.81 -1.50
N SER A 814 2.56 22.72 -1.83
CA SER A 814 3.46 21.59 -1.60
C SER A 814 4.87 22.11 -1.29
N PRO A 815 5.06 22.72 -0.10
CA PRO A 815 6.27 23.42 0.30
C PRO A 815 7.40 22.45 0.70
N ALA A 816 7.99 21.77 -0.29
CA ALA A 816 8.86 20.63 -0.07
C ALA A 816 10.24 20.97 0.54
N GLY A 817 10.67 22.23 0.43
CA GLY A 817 11.93 22.72 0.99
C GLY A 817 11.74 23.81 2.03
N LEU A 818 12.44 23.69 3.16
CA LEU A 818 12.44 24.68 4.24
C LEU A 818 13.82 24.75 4.89
N ALA A 819 14.37 25.96 4.99
CA ALA A 819 15.68 26.22 5.60
C ALA A 819 15.75 27.65 6.18
N LEU A 820 16.81 27.93 6.93
CA LEU A 820 17.19 29.28 7.36
C LEU A 820 18.39 29.75 6.55
N SER A 821 18.37 31.01 6.12
CA SER A 821 19.55 31.68 5.59
C SER A 821 20.58 31.97 6.70
N PRO A 822 21.84 32.29 6.35
CA PRO A 822 22.84 32.76 7.32
C PRO A 822 22.39 34.00 8.10
N GLU A 823 21.53 34.84 7.50
CA GLU A 823 20.92 36.02 8.11
C GLU A 823 19.68 35.69 8.96
N ASN A 824 19.41 34.40 9.20
CA ASN A 824 18.26 33.90 9.94
C ASN A 824 16.91 34.28 9.29
N GLU A 825 16.86 34.33 7.95
CA GLU A 825 15.61 34.48 7.21
C GLU A 825 15.02 33.10 6.86
N ILE A 826 13.70 32.96 6.94
CA ILE A 826 13.02 31.71 6.57
C ILE A 826 12.92 31.65 5.05
N VAL A 827 13.49 30.61 4.44
CA VAL A 827 13.46 30.38 3.00
C VAL A 827 12.74 29.07 2.71
N TYR A 828 11.81 29.10 1.76
CA TYR A 828 11.07 27.91 1.35
C TYR A 828 10.98 27.75 -0.17
N ALA A 829 10.91 26.49 -0.62
CA ALA A 829 10.71 26.12 -2.01
C ALA A 829 9.32 25.49 -2.23
N GLU A 830 8.65 25.90 -3.30
CA GLU A 830 7.29 25.48 -3.66
C GLU A 830 7.29 24.68 -4.96
N ASN A 831 6.49 23.60 -5.00
CA ASN A 831 6.34 22.74 -6.17
C ASN A 831 5.23 23.25 -7.10
N GLN A 832 5.52 23.27 -8.40
CA GLN A 832 4.57 23.59 -9.47
C GLN A 832 3.22 22.83 -9.33
N GLY A 833 2.12 23.52 -9.64
CA GLY A 833 0.76 22.96 -9.70
C GLY A 833 -0.31 24.03 -9.67
N GLU A 834 -1.45 23.74 -9.01
CA GLU A 834 -2.55 24.70 -8.87
C GLU A 834 -2.10 25.97 -8.14
N PHE A 835 -2.35 27.12 -8.75
CA PHE A 835 -1.94 28.45 -8.30
C PHE A 835 -0.42 28.68 -8.23
N VAL A 836 0.36 27.71 -8.72
CA VAL A 836 1.81 27.72 -8.75
C VAL A 836 2.25 27.42 -10.18
N GLY A 837 2.29 28.44 -11.04
CA GLY A 837 2.54 28.27 -12.48
C GLY A 837 3.85 27.53 -12.81
N THR A 838 4.90 27.78 -12.05
CA THR A 838 6.18 27.02 -12.04
C THR A 838 6.72 26.97 -10.61
N SER A 839 7.62 26.03 -10.33
CA SER A 839 8.29 25.91 -9.03
C SER A 839 9.08 27.18 -8.73
N LYS A 840 9.20 27.56 -7.45
CA LYS A 840 9.69 28.88 -7.05
C LYS A 840 10.08 28.92 -5.58
N MET A 841 10.83 29.95 -5.18
CA MET A 841 11.22 30.14 -3.78
C MET A 841 10.85 31.52 -3.24
N PHE A 842 10.62 31.57 -1.93
CA PHE A 842 10.23 32.79 -1.23
C PHE A 842 10.98 32.93 0.10
N LYS A 843 11.04 34.17 0.58
CA LYS A 843 11.28 34.50 1.99
C LYS A 843 9.96 34.54 2.74
N VAL A 844 9.90 33.89 3.90
CA VAL A 844 8.66 33.74 4.68
C VAL A 844 8.59 34.78 5.79
N HIS A 845 7.44 35.46 5.91
CA HIS A 845 7.13 36.41 6.95
C HIS A 845 5.79 36.05 7.62
N LYS A 846 5.71 36.26 8.94
CA LYS A 846 4.51 35.97 9.73
C LYS A 846 3.28 36.71 9.18
N GLY A 847 2.16 36.02 9.08
CA GLY A 847 0.86 36.55 8.68
C GLY A 847 0.66 36.76 7.17
N LYS A 848 1.63 36.35 6.32
CA LYS A 848 1.58 36.56 4.87
C LYS A 848 1.00 35.37 4.09
N PHE A 849 0.56 35.66 2.86
CA PHE A 849 -0.07 34.71 1.93
C PHE A 849 0.84 34.44 0.72
N TYR A 850 1.11 33.15 0.45
CA TYR A 850 2.09 32.72 -0.57
C TYR A 850 1.49 32.17 -1.87
N GLY A 851 0.15 32.16 -1.99
CA GLY A 851 -0.53 32.12 -3.27
C GLY A 851 -1.55 31.02 -3.52
N ASN A 852 -1.58 29.92 -2.76
CA ASN A 852 -2.63 28.91 -2.94
C ASN A 852 -3.83 29.16 -1.98
N PRO A 853 -5.03 29.50 -2.46
CA PRO A 853 -6.16 29.87 -1.59
C PRO A 853 -6.78 28.69 -0.82
N THR A 854 -6.41 27.44 -1.11
CA THR A 854 -7.10 26.25 -0.58
C THR A 854 -7.11 26.19 0.95
N GLY A 855 -6.00 26.52 1.61
CA GLY A 855 -5.88 26.48 3.07
C GLY A 855 -6.59 27.64 3.80
N LEU A 856 -7.05 28.67 3.08
CA LEU A 856 -7.69 29.84 3.70
C LEU A 856 -9.05 29.55 4.33
N ILE A 857 -9.64 28.39 4.02
CA ILE A 857 -10.87 27.92 4.67
C ILE A 857 -10.71 27.72 6.18
N ASP A 858 -9.48 27.55 6.66
CA ASP A 858 -9.18 27.36 8.08
C ASP A 858 -9.01 28.69 8.86
N LEU A 859 -9.18 29.84 8.19
CA LEU A 859 -9.25 31.12 8.88
C LEU A 859 -10.48 31.15 9.81
N PRO A 860 -10.38 31.75 11.01
CA PRO A 860 -11.49 31.80 11.96
C PRO A 860 -12.79 32.36 11.33
N GLY A 861 -13.89 31.61 11.46
CA GLY A 861 -15.19 31.98 10.91
C GLY A 861 -15.35 31.80 9.40
N LYS A 862 -14.34 31.28 8.71
CA LYS A 862 -14.35 31.00 7.26
C LYS A 862 -14.64 29.54 6.98
N ASN A 863 -15.01 29.28 5.73
CA ASN A 863 -15.21 27.95 5.15
C ASN A 863 -15.23 28.06 3.62
N VAL A 864 -15.52 26.96 2.93
CA VAL A 864 -15.53 26.91 1.44
C VAL A 864 -16.49 27.89 0.75
N SER A 865 -17.54 28.35 1.42
CA SER A 865 -18.53 29.28 0.86
C SER A 865 -18.16 30.76 1.07
N SER A 866 -17.07 31.04 1.78
CA SER A 866 -16.65 32.41 2.06
C SER A 866 -16.10 33.08 0.78
N PRO A 867 -16.53 34.31 0.42
CA PRO A 867 -16.08 34.96 -0.81
C PRO A 867 -14.63 35.46 -0.73
N ASP A 868 -14.15 35.78 0.46
CA ASP A 868 -12.81 36.34 0.70
C ASP A 868 -11.70 35.29 0.78
N VAL A 869 -12.04 34.01 0.64
CA VAL A 869 -11.06 32.91 0.50
C VAL A 869 -10.96 32.41 -0.94
N GLN A 870 -11.68 33.05 -1.87
CA GLN A 870 -11.66 32.71 -3.29
C GLN A 870 -10.49 33.37 -4.01
N TRP A 871 -10.01 32.74 -5.08
CA TRP A 871 -8.82 33.19 -5.82
C TRP A 871 -8.88 34.66 -6.24
N ASP A 872 -9.99 35.11 -6.81
CA ASP A 872 -10.11 36.49 -7.30
C ASP A 872 -10.04 37.54 -6.19
N ALA A 873 -10.38 37.17 -4.95
CA ALA A 873 -10.29 38.06 -3.79
C ALA A 873 -8.87 38.17 -3.22
N VAL A 874 -8.03 37.14 -3.38
CA VAL A 874 -6.72 37.03 -2.69
C VAL A 874 -5.51 37.09 -3.62
N LYS A 875 -5.72 37.04 -4.93
CA LYS A 875 -4.61 37.00 -5.90
C LYS A 875 -3.69 38.23 -5.80
N ASP A 876 -4.20 39.39 -5.42
CA ASP A 876 -3.38 40.60 -5.37
C ASP A 876 -2.57 40.74 -4.06
N SER A 877 -2.89 39.97 -3.01
CA SER A 877 -2.20 40.01 -1.72
C SER A 877 -1.05 39.00 -1.59
N ARG A 878 -0.72 38.31 -2.68
CA ARG A 878 0.34 37.29 -2.71
C ARG A 878 1.72 37.90 -2.59
N GLU A 879 2.55 37.30 -1.74
CA GLU A 879 3.98 37.59 -1.72
C GLU A 879 4.65 37.15 -3.03
N LEU A 880 5.76 37.81 -3.39
CA LEU A 880 6.49 37.56 -4.62
C LEU A 880 7.67 36.60 -4.37
N PRO A 881 7.88 35.57 -5.21
CA PRO A 881 9.06 34.73 -5.11
C PRO A 881 10.30 35.49 -5.60
N PHE A 882 11.45 35.30 -4.97
CA PHE A 882 12.70 35.91 -5.42
C PHE A 882 13.35 35.14 -6.58
N VAL A 883 13.02 33.85 -6.75
CA VAL A 883 13.43 33.04 -7.90
C VAL A 883 12.29 32.15 -8.40
N LEU A 884 12.17 32.06 -9.72
CA LEU A 884 11.34 31.12 -10.45
C LEU A 884 12.23 30.03 -11.04
N LEU A 885 11.78 28.78 -10.94
CA LEU A 885 12.50 27.59 -11.36
C LEU A 885 11.71 26.95 -12.52
N PRO A 886 12.13 27.16 -13.78
CA PRO A 886 11.43 26.65 -14.95
C PRO A 886 11.16 25.14 -14.92
N HIS A 887 9.89 24.77 -14.92
CA HIS A 887 9.44 23.37 -14.92
C HIS A 887 9.94 22.61 -16.16
N GLY A 888 10.42 21.38 -15.96
CA GLY A 888 10.90 20.49 -17.01
C GLY A 888 12.30 20.80 -17.54
N GLU A 889 12.94 21.89 -17.10
CA GLU A 889 14.28 22.29 -17.54
C GLU A 889 15.22 22.57 -16.36
N VAL A 890 14.75 23.30 -15.35
CA VAL A 890 15.53 23.60 -14.14
C VAL A 890 15.14 22.64 -13.02
N MET A 891 13.91 22.76 -12.52
CA MET A 891 13.40 21.96 -11.41
C MET A 891 11.90 21.73 -11.54
N ASN A 892 11.43 20.56 -11.12
CA ASN A 892 10.01 20.24 -11.05
C ASN A 892 9.53 20.18 -9.59
N THR A 893 10.35 19.58 -8.73
CA THR A 893 10.08 19.28 -7.33
C THR A 893 11.33 19.65 -6.50
N PRO A 894 11.56 20.95 -6.26
CA PRO A 894 12.71 21.41 -5.49
C PRO A 894 12.68 20.90 -4.05
N GLY A 895 13.83 20.46 -3.56
CA GLY A 895 14.03 20.00 -2.19
C GLY A 895 14.34 21.12 -1.19
N SER A 896 14.98 20.76 -0.08
CA SER A 896 15.45 21.72 0.94
C SER A 896 16.64 22.54 0.44
N PRO A 897 16.63 23.87 0.60
CA PRO A 897 17.80 24.71 0.33
C PRO A 897 18.94 24.45 1.34
N GLU A 898 20.18 24.64 0.90
CA GLU A 898 21.37 24.63 1.76
C GLU A 898 22.28 25.80 1.39
N PHE A 899 22.86 26.47 2.38
CA PHE A 899 23.70 27.66 2.16
C PHE A 899 25.18 27.34 2.33
N LEU A 900 25.99 27.75 1.36
CA LEU A 900 27.44 27.65 1.47
C LEU A 900 27.97 28.81 2.35
N THR A 901 28.39 28.48 3.56
CA THR A 901 28.94 29.42 4.56
C THR A 901 30.47 29.37 4.60
N ASP A 902 31.10 30.40 5.16
CA ASP A 902 32.56 30.58 5.21
C ASP A 902 33.30 29.48 5.99
N LYS A 903 32.55 28.67 6.75
CA LYS A 903 33.03 27.50 7.49
C LYS A 903 33.24 26.27 6.61
N ILE A 904 32.75 26.28 5.37
CA ILE A 904 32.76 25.13 4.47
C ILE A 904 33.64 25.47 3.27
N ASN A 905 34.69 24.68 3.05
CA ASN A 905 35.54 24.85 1.88
C ASN A 905 34.99 24.06 0.69
N PHE A 906 34.17 24.72 -0.13
CA PHE A 906 33.51 24.11 -1.29
C PHE A 906 33.65 24.97 -2.55
N GLY A 907 34.89 25.35 -2.84
CA GLY A 907 35.25 26.08 -4.05
C GLY A 907 34.77 27.54 -4.05
N PRO A 908 34.63 28.16 -5.24
CA PRO A 908 34.54 29.62 -5.38
C PRO A 908 33.13 30.19 -5.20
N PHE A 909 32.18 29.42 -4.65
CA PHE A 909 30.74 29.75 -4.63
C PHE A 909 30.26 30.29 -3.28
N GLN A 910 31.17 30.80 -2.46
CA GLN A 910 30.88 31.27 -1.11
C GLN A 910 29.68 32.22 -1.05
N GLY A 911 28.76 31.97 -0.10
CA GLY A 911 27.56 32.78 0.11
C GLY A 911 26.36 32.41 -0.76
N GLN A 912 26.54 31.48 -1.70
CA GLN A 912 25.44 31.02 -2.56
C GLN A 912 24.65 29.89 -1.91
N MET A 913 23.41 29.76 -2.37
CA MET A 913 22.50 28.69 -1.96
C MET A 913 22.56 27.55 -2.97
N PHE A 914 22.48 26.31 -2.50
CA PHE A 914 22.34 25.11 -3.32
C PHE A 914 20.94 24.55 -3.13
N LEU A 915 20.37 23.99 -4.20
CA LEU A 915 19.04 23.42 -4.20
C LEU A 915 19.00 22.18 -5.09
N GLY A 916 18.53 21.07 -4.54
CA GLY A 916 18.33 19.81 -5.27
C GLY A 916 16.93 19.69 -5.85
N ASP A 917 16.75 18.83 -6.86
CA ASP A 917 15.45 18.46 -7.42
C ASP A 917 15.18 16.97 -7.39
N GLN A 918 13.95 16.61 -7.00
CA GLN A 918 13.52 15.21 -6.97
C GLN A 918 13.40 14.60 -8.38
N MET A 919 12.83 15.32 -9.34
CA MET A 919 12.59 14.74 -10.66
C MET A 919 13.85 14.75 -11.52
N GLN A 920 14.45 15.91 -11.68
CA GLN A 920 15.55 16.12 -12.59
C GLN A 920 16.84 15.46 -12.10
N SER A 921 16.90 15.02 -10.83
CA SER A 921 18.10 14.41 -10.25
C SER A 921 19.33 15.31 -10.42
N ASN A 922 19.13 16.59 -10.14
CA ASN A 922 20.10 17.66 -10.36
C ASN A 922 20.18 18.59 -9.13
N ILE A 923 21.21 19.44 -9.14
CA ILE A 923 21.44 20.50 -8.15
C ILE A 923 21.75 21.79 -8.91
N TYR A 924 21.12 22.89 -8.50
CA TYR A 924 21.42 24.24 -8.95
C TYR A 924 21.94 25.09 -7.78
N ARG A 925 22.78 26.06 -8.11
CA ARG A 925 23.12 27.19 -7.26
C ARG A 925 22.16 28.34 -7.49
N ILE A 926 21.79 29.04 -6.44
CA ILE A 926 20.98 30.26 -6.46
C ILE A 926 21.81 31.39 -5.86
N ASP A 927 21.90 32.51 -6.58
CA ASP A 927 22.54 33.74 -6.09
C ASP A 927 21.59 34.93 -6.28
N SER A 928 21.39 35.71 -5.21
CA SER A 928 20.42 36.81 -5.21
C SER A 928 21.07 38.18 -5.41
N GLN A 929 20.24 39.15 -5.82
CA GLN A 929 20.57 40.54 -6.01
C GLN A 929 19.36 41.38 -5.59
N VAL A 930 19.59 42.41 -4.77
CA VAL A 930 18.57 43.40 -4.42
C VAL A 930 18.70 44.60 -5.34
N VAL A 931 17.63 44.94 -6.06
CA VAL A 931 17.56 46.08 -6.99
C VAL A 931 16.38 46.96 -6.59
N ASP A 932 16.64 48.22 -6.22
CA ASP A 932 15.61 49.15 -5.75
C ASP A 932 14.68 48.53 -4.68
N GLY A 933 15.27 47.84 -3.71
CA GLY A 933 14.57 47.16 -2.61
C GLY A 933 13.82 45.88 -3.01
N GLN A 934 13.84 45.46 -4.29
CA GLN A 934 13.27 44.19 -4.73
C GLN A 934 14.36 43.14 -4.85
N GLU A 935 14.24 42.06 -4.10
CA GLU A 935 15.10 40.90 -4.26
C GLU A 935 14.68 40.06 -5.45
N GLN A 936 15.68 39.59 -6.20
CA GLN A 936 15.55 38.76 -7.37
C GLN A 936 16.84 37.94 -7.56
N ALA A 937 16.79 36.81 -8.25
CA ALA A 937 17.91 35.88 -8.27
C ALA A 937 18.09 35.13 -9.58
N VAL A 938 19.30 34.59 -9.74
CA VAL A 938 19.68 33.67 -10.81
C VAL A 938 19.78 32.24 -10.28
N ALA A 939 19.27 31.28 -11.06
CA ALA A 939 19.53 29.86 -10.89
C ALA A 939 20.58 29.40 -11.90
N ILE A 940 21.65 28.74 -11.41
CA ILE A 940 22.81 28.31 -12.19
C ILE A 940 23.03 26.81 -11.98
N PRO A 941 23.09 26.00 -13.05
CA PRO A 941 23.39 24.57 -12.96
C PRO A 941 24.66 24.27 -12.17
N PHE A 942 24.65 23.19 -11.38
CA PHE A 942 25.83 22.72 -10.65
C PHE A 942 26.09 21.23 -10.85
N ALA A 943 25.09 20.37 -10.68
CA ALA A 943 25.26 18.93 -10.90
C ALA A 943 24.02 18.33 -11.56
N GLU A 944 24.18 17.41 -12.51
CA GLU A 944 23.11 16.52 -13.00
C GLU A 944 23.62 15.10 -13.17
N GLY A 945 22.69 14.13 -13.25
CA GLY A 945 23.03 12.72 -13.37
C GLY A 945 23.13 11.98 -12.03
N LEU A 946 22.57 12.53 -10.95
CA LEU A 946 22.48 11.85 -9.65
C LEU A 946 21.72 10.51 -9.77
N GLU A 947 21.95 9.58 -8.83
CA GLU A 947 21.35 8.23 -8.84
C GLU A 947 19.82 8.25 -8.65
N SER A 948 19.29 9.22 -7.93
CA SER A 948 17.88 9.44 -7.65
C SER A 948 17.59 10.94 -7.44
N GLY A 949 16.40 11.27 -6.96
CA GLY A 949 15.95 12.65 -6.80
C GLY A 949 16.52 13.34 -5.57
N ALA A 950 17.27 14.42 -5.71
CA ALA A 950 17.89 15.13 -4.59
C ALA A 950 16.87 16.00 -3.83
N VAL A 951 16.52 15.59 -2.61
CA VAL A 951 15.51 16.30 -1.80
C VAL A 951 16.11 16.94 -0.55
N ARG A 952 17.11 16.30 0.07
CA ARG A 952 17.84 16.86 1.21
C ARG A 952 19.31 16.92 0.86
N ILE A 953 19.90 18.10 0.97
CA ILE A 953 21.35 18.29 0.79
C ILE A 953 21.89 19.04 2.00
N ARG A 954 23.07 18.68 2.49
CA ARG A 954 23.72 19.32 3.64
C ARG A 954 25.23 19.28 3.57
N PHE A 955 25.88 20.39 3.86
CA PHE A 955 27.34 20.42 3.98
C PHE A 955 27.77 19.77 5.29
N ASN A 956 28.70 18.81 5.19
CA ASN A 956 29.36 18.24 6.34
C ASN A 956 30.45 19.22 6.84
N PRO A 957 30.35 19.77 8.05
CA PRO A 957 31.34 20.70 8.57
C PRO A 957 32.72 20.05 8.84
N ALA A 958 32.78 18.72 8.93
CA ALA A 958 34.04 18.02 9.23
C ALA A 958 34.96 17.87 8.00
N ASP A 959 34.38 17.61 6.81
CA ASP A 959 35.14 17.33 5.59
C ASP A 959 34.75 18.22 4.39
N SER A 960 33.84 19.18 4.61
CA SER A 960 33.29 20.09 3.59
C SER A 960 32.55 19.39 2.42
N SER A 961 32.29 18.09 2.49
CA SER A 961 31.51 17.39 1.45
C SER A 961 30.02 17.76 1.53
N LEU A 962 29.33 17.76 0.39
CA LEU A 962 27.88 17.98 0.32
C LEU A 962 27.18 16.60 0.33
N TRP A 963 26.56 16.22 1.44
CA TRP A 963 25.77 14.99 1.54
C TRP A 963 24.42 15.19 0.87
N ILE A 964 23.95 14.18 0.14
CA ILE A 964 22.76 14.22 -0.72
C ILE A 964 21.88 13.01 -0.39
N GLY A 965 20.74 13.29 0.21
CA GLY A 965 19.67 12.33 0.42
C GLY A 965 18.63 12.35 -0.68
N GLN A 966 18.36 11.17 -1.24
CA GLN A 966 17.64 11.07 -2.50
C GLN A 966 16.45 10.11 -2.45
N THR A 967 15.40 10.46 -3.19
CA THR A 967 14.20 9.63 -3.38
C THR A 967 13.59 9.83 -4.77
N GLY A 968 13.13 8.74 -5.37
CA GLY A 968 12.29 8.70 -6.57
C GLY A 968 10.88 8.17 -6.25
N ARG A 969 10.47 8.21 -4.97
CA ARG A 969 9.16 7.73 -4.52
C ARG A 969 8.13 8.85 -4.57
N GLY A 970 6.94 8.52 -5.09
CA GLY A 970 5.84 9.46 -5.33
C GLY A 970 5.92 10.15 -6.68
N TRP A 971 7.06 10.78 -6.98
CA TRP A 971 7.36 11.33 -8.31
C TRP A 971 8.58 10.64 -8.92
N ARG A 972 8.61 10.49 -10.24
CA ARG A 972 9.76 9.92 -10.97
C ARG A 972 11.04 10.68 -10.61
N ALA A 973 12.16 10.00 -10.56
CA ALA A 973 13.49 10.60 -10.64
C ALA A 973 14.14 10.19 -11.97
N LEU A 974 14.75 11.13 -12.69
CA LEU A 974 15.57 10.85 -13.87
C LEU A 974 16.78 9.99 -13.52
N GLY A 975 17.17 10.01 -12.24
CA GLY A 975 18.23 9.20 -11.68
C GLY A 975 18.05 7.69 -11.91
N GLY A 976 16.81 7.21 -11.90
CA GLY A 976 16.45 5.81 -12.12
C GLY A 976 16.30 5.00 -10.83
N GLN A 977 17.07 5.29 -9.78
CA GLN A 977 16.94 4.63 -8.49
C GLN A 977 15.75 5.15 -7.68
N LEU A 978 15.13 4.28 -6.88
CA LEU A 978 14.01 4.66 -6.00
C LEU A 978 14.48 5.44 -4.76
N ALA A 979 15.69 5.18 -4.28
CA ALA A 979 16.35 5.94 -3.23
C ALA A 979 17.88 5.83 -3.43
N ALA A 980 18.61 6.83 -2.98
CA ALA A 980 20.08 6.81 -2.99
C ALA A 980 20.64 7.71 -1.89
N PHE A 981 21.89 7.46 -1.53
CA PHE A 981 22.67 8.27 -0.61
C PHE A 981 24.04 8.54 -1.23
N GLN A 982 24.31 9.79 -1.56
CA GLN A 982 25.54 10.20 -2.24
C GLN A 982 26.16 11.40 -1.51
N ARG A 983 27.42 11.70 -1.82
CA ARG A 983 28.03 12.99 -1.48
C ARG A 983 28.80 13.55 -2.66
N ILE A 984 28.93 14.87 -2.72
CA ILE A 984 29.86 15.56 -3.62
C ILE A 984 31.07 16.01 -2.80
N VAL A 985 32.27 15.70 -3.30
CA VAL A 985 33.55 16.09 -2.68
C VAL A 985 34.27 17.06 -3.60
N TYR A 986 34.81 18.13 -3.02
CA TYR A 986 35.62 19.14 -3.69
C TYR A 986 37.12 18.83 -3.53
N ASP A 987 37.89 18.91 -4.61
CA ASP A 987 39.35 18.88 -4.60
C ASP A 987 39.92 20.31 -4.64
N PRO A 988 40.47 20.82 -3.52
CA PRO A 988 40.98 22.19 -3.46
C PRO A 988 42.25 22.42 -4.30
N SER A 989 42.89 21.36 -4.81
CA SER A 989 44.03 21.50 -5.71
C SER A 989 43.63 21.83 -7.16
N VAL A 990 42.35 21.64 -7.50
CA VAL A 990 41.82 21.88 -8.83
C VAL A 990 41.12 23.24 -8.89
N THR A 991 41.51 24.04 -9.88
CA THR A 991 40.88 25.34 -10.12
C THR A 991 39.53 25.14 -10.81
N VAL A 992 38.46 25.64 -10.20
CA VAL A 992 37.10 25.51 -10.74
C VAL A 992 36.86 26.63 -11.77
N ASP A 993 36.70 26.26 -13.04
CA ASP A 993 36.25 27.14 -14.13
C ASP A 993 34.74 26.97 -14.35
N ALA A 994 33.95 27.98 -14.01
CA ALA A 994 32.49 27.95 -14.02
C ALA A 994 31.89 29.36 -14.12
N ILE A 995 30.62 29.47 -14.51
CA ILE A 995 29.80 30.68 -14.29
C ILE A 995 29.67 30.88 -12.77
N LYS A 996 30.25 31.95 -12.23
CA LYS A 996 30.15 32.30 -10.81
C LYS A 996 28.75 32.82 -10.47
N THR A 997 28.30 33.85 -11.19
CA THR A 997 26.98 34.49 -10.99
C THR A 997 26.54 35.24 -12.26
N VAL A 998 25.29 35.66 -12.30
CA VAL A 998 24.75 36.63 -13.27
C VAL A 998 24.09 37.76 -12.50
N LYS A 999 24.43 39.01 -12.82
CA LYS A 999 23.80 40.21 -12.25
C LYS A 999 23.06 40.98 -13.33
N VAL A 1000 21.93 41.61 -12.99
CA VAL A 1000 21.22 42.50 -13.92
C VAL A 1000 21.90 43.87 -13.96
N THR A 1001 21.93 44.50 -15.14
CA THR A 1001 22.39 45.86 -15.37
C THR A 1001 21.25 46.73 -15.94
N ALA A 1002 21.48 48.02 -16.17
CA ALA A 1002 20.47 48.90 -16.77
C ALA A 1002 20.09 48.48 -18.22
N GLU A 1003 20.97 47.77 -18.92
CA GLU A 1003 20.82 47.45 -20.35
C GLU A 1003 20.78 45.93 -20.66
N GLY A 1004 20.98 45.08 -19.64
CA GLY A 1004 20.97 43.62 -19.81
C GLY A 1004 21.55 42.89 -18.59
N PHE A 1005 22.61 42.09 -18.81
CA PHE A 1005 23.18 41.22 -17.78
C PHE A 1005 24.70 41.17 -17.80
N ASP A 1006 25.31 41.08 -16.63
CA ASP A 1006 26.73 40.76 -16.44
C ASP A 1006 26.87 39.30 -16.05
N ILE A 1007 27.60 38.51 -16.86
CA ILE A 1007 27.94 37.12 -16.57
C ILE A 1007 29.33 37.09 -15.98
N HIS A 1008 29.43 36.70 -14.70
CA HIS A 1008 30.68 36.59 -13.99
C HIS A 1008 31.18 35.14 -14.02
N PHE A 1009 32.45 34.94 -14.35
CA PHE A 1009 33.13 33.66 -14.36
C PHE A 1009 34.11 33.56 -13.20
N THR A 1010 34.37 32.33 -12.74
CA THR A 1010 35.37 32.07 -11.70
C THR A 1010 36.80 32.18 -12.24
N GLN A 1011 37.00 31.96 -13.55
CA GLN A 1011 38.28 32.03 -14.24
C GLN A 1011 38.21 32.91 -15.49
N PRO A 1012 39.35 33.48 -15.95
CA PRO A 1012 39.44 34.18 -17.23
C PRO A 1012 39.06 33.29 -18.41
N GLN A 1013 38.27 33.83 -19.35
CA GLN A 1013 37.77 33.08 -20.50
C GLN A 1013 38.61 33.30 -21.78
N SER A 1014 38.86 32.22 -22.52
CA SER A 1014 39.69 32.23 -23.73
C SER A 1014 38.88 32.54 -24.99
N GLY A 1015 38.74 33.83 -25.33
CA GLY A 1015 38.15 34.30 -26.59
C GLY A 1015 37.04 35.34 -26.36
N ALA A 1016 36.97 36.35 -27.24
CA ALA A 1016 35.81 37.23 -27.27
C ALA A 1016 34.65 36.46 -27.91
N ASP A 1017 33.78 35.87 -27.09
CA ASP A 1017 32.55 35.29 -27.63
C ASP A 1017 31.73 36.40 -28.29
N GLU A 1018 31.54 36.28 -29.62
CA GLU A 1018 30.71 37.18 -30.39
C GLU A 1018 29.27 37.16 -29.84
N ALA A 1019 28.63 38.33 -29.78
CA ALA A 1019 27.24 38.48 -29.36
C ALA A 1019 26.28 37.49 -30.04
N ALA A 1020 26.58 37.09 -31.29
CA ALA A 1020 25.81 36.12 -32.05
C ALA A 1020 25.79 34.69 -31.45
N ASN A 1021 26.72 34.35 -30.56
CA ASN A 1021 26.83 33.01 -29.96
C ASN A 1021 26.16 32.90 -28.58
N ILE A 1022 25.73 34.01 -27.98
CA ILE A 1022 24.96 34.02 -26.74
C ILE A 1022 23.48 34.13 -27.08
N GLU A 1023 22.70 33.12 -26.70
CA GLU A 1023 21.26 33.12 -26.88
C GLU A 1023 20.58 33.62 -25.60
N CYS A 1024 19.56 34.45 -25.75
CA CYS A 1024 18.71 34.87 -24.64
C CYS A 1024 17.23 34.70 -25.00
N ASP A 1025 16.50 33.99 -24.15
CA ASP A 1025 15.05 33.83 -24.26
C ASP A 1025 14.39 34.32 -22.97
N SER A 1026 13.18 34.87 -23.06
CA SER A 1026 12.42 35.20 -21.85
C SER A 1026 10.94 34.87 -21.96
N TRP A 1027 10.30 34.61 -20.82
CA TRP A 1027 8.87 34.26 -20.72
C TRP A 1027 8.35 34.49 -19.29
N TYR A 1028 7.04 34.39 -19.08
CA TYR A 1028 6.41 34.37 -17.74
C TYR A 1028 5.45 33.18 -17.61
N TYR A 1029 4.84 33.03 -16.44
CA TYR A 1029 3.87 31.98 -16.12
C TYR A 1029 2.59 32.60 -15.55
N ILE A 1030 1.45 31.92 -15.71
CA ILE A 1030 0.17 32.33 -15.15
C ILE A 1030 -0.14 31.48 -13.91
N ASN A 1031 -0.46 32.12 -12.78
CA ASN A 1031 -0.92 31.42 -11.58
C ASN A 1031 -2.45 31.31 -11.64
N SER A 1032 -2.98 30.09 -11.69
CA SER A 1032 -4.43 29.84 -11.79
C SER A 1032 -4.78 28.48 -11.19
N ALA A 1033 -6.07 28.14 -11.10
CA ALA A 1033 -6.52 26.82 -10.65
C ALA A 1033 -6.06 25.66 -11.56
N LYS A 1034 -5.57 25.93 -12.78
CA LYS A 1034 -4.98 24.91 -13.65
C LYS A 1034 -3.68 24.38 -13.04
N TYR A 1035 -3.38 23.11 -13.32
CA TYR A 1035 -2.14 22.50 -12.87
C TYR A 1035 -0.95 23.07 -13.65
N GLY A 1036 -0.25 24.04 -13.05
CA GLY A 1036 0.88 24.73 -13.67
C GLY A 1036 0.51 25.69 -14.78
N SER A 1037 1.56 26.12 -15.48
CA SER A 1037 1.48 27.02 -16.62
C SER A 1037 2.51 26.61 -17.67
N PRO A 1038 2.16 26.62 -18.96
CA PRO A 1038 3.17 26.68 -20.01
C PRO A 1038 3.96 27.99 -19.91
N ARG A 1039 5.02 28.11 -20.72
CA ARG A 1039 5.76 29.37 -20.89
C ARG A 1039 4.91 30.33 -21.71
N GLU A 1040 4.54 31.46 -21.10
CA GLU A 1040 3.69 32.46 -21.71
C GLU A 1040 4.49 33.70 -22.15
N GLY A 1041 4.04 34.31 -23.24
CA GLY A 1041 4.69 35.50 -23.81
C GLY A 1041 6.17 35.30 -24.09
N VAL A 1042 6.55 34.16 -24.67
CA VAL A 1042 7.93 33.81 -25.03
C VAL A 1042 8.49 34.85 -26.01
N ARG A 1043 9.69 35.36 -25.72
CA ARG A 1043 10.46 36.26 -26.58
C ARG A 1043 11.86 35.68 -26.79
N LYS A 1044 12.34 35.74 -28.03
CA LYS A 1044 13.77 35.61 -28.34
C LYS A 1044 14.39 36.99 -28.17
N GLU A 1045 15.10 37.19 -27.08
CA GLU A 1045 15.74 38.47 -26.76
C GLU A 1045 16.99 38.63 -27.62
N LYS A 1046 17.07 39.75 -28.36
CA LYS A 1046 18.20 40.02 -29.24
C LYS A 1046 19.37 40.59 -28.43
N VAL A 1047 20.47 39.83 -28.38
CA VAL A 1047 21.76 40.30 -27.86
C VAL A 1047 22.38 41.25 -28.87
N SER A 1048 22.50 42.53 -28.51
CA SER A 1048 22.95 43.59 -29.40
C SER A 1048 24.47 43.72 -29.42
N SER A 1049 25.10 43.52 -28.26
CA SER A 1049 26.56 43.53 -28.11
C SER A 1049 26.98 42.76 -26.86
N THR A 1050 28.24 42.29 -26.89
CA THR A 1050 28.94 41.73 -25.74
C THR A 1050 30.23 42.50 -25.51
N ARG A 1051 30.58 42.76 -24.24
CA ARG A 1051 31.84 43.42 -23.88
C ARG A 1051 32.47 42.73 -22.68
N TRP A 1052 33.75 42.39 -22.78
CA TRP A 1052 34.51 41.80 -21.67
C TRP A 1052 35.23 42.86 -20.85
N ASN A 1053 35.36 42.64 -19.53
CA ASN A 1053 36.32 43.38 -18.71
C ASN A 1053 37.77 43.03 -19.08
N ALA A 1054 38.74 43.80 -18.57
CA ALA A 1054 40.16 43.63 -18.88
C ALA A 1054 40.68 42.23 -18.50
N GLU A 1055 40.18 41.67 -17.39
CA GLU A 1055 40.56 40.36 -16.86
C GLU A 1055 39.85 39.19 -17.56
N LYS A 1056 38.88 39.46 -18.45
CA LYS A 1056 38.03 38.46 -19.13
C LYS A 1056 37.28 37.52 -18.18
N THR A 1057 36.88 38.04 -17.03
CA THR A 1057 36.10 37.34 -16.01
C THR A 1057 34.66 37.82 -15.92
N ILE A 1058 34.32 38.90 -16.62
CA ILE A 1058 32.97 39.47 -16.70
C ILE A 1058 32.64 39.73 -18.17
N CYS A 1059 31.54 39.16 -18.64
CA CYS A 1059 30.96 39.45 -19.95
C CYS A 1059 29.67 40.27 -19.76
N HIS A 1060 29.71 41.54 -20.17
CA HIS A 1060 28.57 42.43 -20.24
C HIS A 1060 27.75 42.08 -21.49
N VAL A 1061 26.47 41.72 -21.32
CA VAL A 1061 25.52 41.35 -22.37
C VAL A 1061 24.43 42.41 -22.46
N THR A 1062 24.36 43.12 -23.58
CA THR A 1062 23.37 44.18 -23.84
C THR A 1062 22.22 43.64 -24.67
N LEU A 1063 20.97 43.98 -24.30
CA LEU A 1063 19.76 43.55 -25.02
C LEU A 1063 19.03 44.77 -25.64
N ASP A 1064 18.53 44.65 -26.87
CA ASP A 1064 17.92 45.77 -27.61
C ASP A 1064 16.64 46.36 -26.95
N ASP A 1065 15.72 45.52 -26.47
CA ASP A 1065 14.44 45.95 -25.85
C ASP A 1065 14.34 45.45 -24.40
N PHE A 1066 15.35 45.77 -23.58
CA PHE A 1066 15.41 45.32 -22.19
C PHE A 1066 14.38 46.03 -21.31
N LYS A 1067 13.16 45.47 -21.25
CA LYS A 1067 12.05 45.98 -20.46
C LYS A 1067 11.29 44.88 -19.74
N VAL A 1068 10.82 45.23 -18.54
CA VAL A 1068 10.05 44.33 -17.67
C VAL A 1068 8.73 45.02 -17.35
N LYS A 1069 7.62 44.51 -17.91
CA LYS A 1069 6.28 44.93 -17.53
C LYS A 1069 5.45 43.71 -17.18
N ARG A 1070 4.93 43.67 -15.94
CA ARG A 1070 3.95 42.69 -15.51
C ARG A 1070 2.57 43.11 -16.04
N ALA A 1071 1.97 42.28 -16.89
CA ALA A 1071 0.70 42.63 -17.54
C ALA A 1071 -0.51 42.49 -16.61
N GLN A 1072 -0.54 41.43 -15.79
CA GLN A 1072 -1.62 41.15 -14.84
C GLN A 1072 -1.05 40.62 -13.53
N SER A 1073 -1.81 40.73 -12.44
CA SER A 1073 -1.36 40.38 -11.10
C SER A 1073 -1.22 38.87 -10.88
N ASP A 1074 -1.84 38.03 -11.70
CA ASP A 1074 -1.69 36.57 -11.73
C ASP A 1074 -0.51 36.07 -12.58
N HIS A 1075 0.08 36.94 -13.40
CA HIS A 1075 1.33 36.64 -14.09
C HIS A 1075 2.51 36.67 -13.12
N SER A 1076 3.50 35.79 -13.31
CA SER A 1076 4.79 35.83 -12.61
C SER A 1076 5.70 36.95 -13.14
N ALA A 1077 6.86 37.14 -12.51
CA ALA A 1077 8.00 37.80 -13.16
C ALA A 1077 8.40 37.10 -14.46
N ARG A 1078 9.16 37.81 -15.30
CA ARG A 1078 9.79 37.18 -16.46
C ARG A 1078 11.06 36.46 -16.03
N VAL A 1079 11.25 35.25 -16.55
CA VAL A 1079 12.51 34.50 -16.49
C VAL A 1079 13.28 34.78 -17.76
N PHE A 1080 14.58 35.08 -17.63
CA PHE A 1080 15.52 35.21 -18.73
C PHE A 1080 16.47 34.01 -18.69
N ARG A 1081 16.51 33.22 -19.76
CA ARG A 1081 17.48 32.15 -19.94
C ARG A 1081 18.63 32.67 -20.78
N LEU A 1082 19.82 32.75 -20.20
CA LEU A 1082 21.07 32.97 -20.90
C LEU A 1082 21.67 31.61 -21.25
N ASN A 1083 21.91 31.36 -22.53
CA ASN A 1083 22.45 30.10 -23.04
C ASN A 1083 23.75 30.37 -23.81
N LEU A 1084 24.85 29.86 -23.25
CA LEU A 1084 26.20 30.02 -23.77
C LEU A 1084 26.68 28.75 -24.48
N ALA A 1085 25.82 27.77 -24.76
CA ALA A 1085 26.25 26.48 -25.34
C ALA A 1085 27.03 26.62 -26.66
N ASN A 1086 26.79 27.67 -27.45
CA ASN A 1086 27.48 27.92 -28.72
C ASN A 1086 28.81 28.70 -28.56
N THR A 1087 29.12 29.17 -27.35
CA THR A 1087 30.34 29.91 -27.05
C THR A 1087 31.55 29.00 -26.83
N ALA A 1088 32.75 29.56 -26.70
CA ALA A 1088 33.94 28.78 -26.35
C ALA A 1088 33.79 28.11 -24.98
N TYR A 1089 33.24 28.83 -23.99
CA TYR A 1089 32.90 28.27 -22.67
C TYR A 1089 31.87 27.13 -22.80
N GLY A 1090 30.83 27.33 -23.61
CA GLY A 1090 29.81 26.31 -23.91
C GLY A 1090 30.35 25.00 -24.42
N LYS A 1091 31.22 25.09 -25.43
CA LYS A 1091 31.84 23.92 -26.07
C LYS A 1091 32.78 23.17 -25.13
N LYS A 1092 33.41 23.86 -24.17
CA LYS A 1092 34.28 23.26 -23.16
C LYS A 1092 33.48 22.52 -22.07
N HIS A 1093 32.44 23.16 -21.54
CA HIS A 1093 31.74 22.69 -20.34
C HIS A 1093 30.44 21.93 -20.62
N GLY A 1094 29.98 21.93 -21.87
CA GLY A 1094 28.75 21.28 -22.29
C GLY A 1094 27.49 22.10 -22.02
N PRO A 1095 26.35 21.69 -22.60
CA PRO A 1095 25.14 22.51 -22.64
C PRO A 1095 24.44 22.69 -21.29
N PHE A 1096 24.70 21.82 -20.31
CA PHE A 1096 24.12 21.95 -18.97
C PHE A 1096 24.78 23.07 -18.17
N LEU A 1097 26.11 23.03 -18.00
CA LEU A 1097 26.88 23.99 -17.18
C LEU A 1097 27.03 25.39 -17.82
N SER A 1098 26.48 25.58 -19.01
CA SER A 1098 26.58 26.83 -19.79
C SER A 1098 25.28 27.59 -19.92
N LYS A 1099 24.38 27.41 -18.95
CA LYS A 1099 23.10 28.13 -18.86
C LYS A 1099 22.97 28.87 -17.54
N ALA A 1100 22.17 29.93 -17.54
CA ALA A 1100 21.71 30.61 -16.34
C ALA A 1100 20.27 31.10 -16.52
N TYR A 1101 19.50 31.09 -15.44
CA TYR A 1101 18.07 31.46 -15.46
C TYR A 1101 17.82 32.57 -14.45
N TYR A 1102 17.65 33.80 -14.95
CA TYR A 1102 17.48 34.98 -14.11
C TYR A 1102 15.99 35.33 -13.98
N THR A 1103 15.49 35.43 -12.75
CA THR A 1103 14.13 35.94 -12.47
C THR A 1103 14.20 37.44 -12.33
N LEU A 1104 13.46 38.20 -13.15
CA LEU A 1104 13.60 39.66 -13.21
C LEU A 1104 12.31 40.39 -12.85
N TYR A 1105 12.37 41.21 -11.79
CA TYR A 1105 11.28 42.11 -11.37
C TYR A 1105 11.60 43.57 -11.65
N LYS A 1106 12.82 44.02 -11.30
CA LYS A 1106 13.26 45.41 -11.46
C LYS A 1106 14.59 45.47 -12.21
N ILE A 1107 14.71 46.51 -13.03
CA ILE A 1107 15.94 46.89 -13.73
C ILE A 1107 16.61 48.01 -12.91
N PRO A 1108 17.92 47.96 -12.65
CA PRO A 1108 18.65 49.04 -11.99
C PRO A 1108 18.48 50.37 -12.74
N LYS A 1109 18.37 51.47 -12.01
CA LYS A 1109 18.44 52.80 -12.62
C LYS A 1109 19.86 53.03 -13.16
N SER A 1110 19.91 53.52 -14.39
CA SER A 1110 21.10 54.00 -15.08
C SER A 1110 21.80 55.13 -14.34
#